data_AF-A0A6P8K7E4-F1
#
_entry.id   AF-A0A6P8K7E4-F1
#
_cell.length_a   1.000
_cell.length_b   1.000
_cell.length_c   1.000
_cell.angle_alpha   90.00
_cell.angle_beta   90.00
_cell.angle_gamma   90.00
#
_symmetry.space_group_name_H-M   'P 1'
#
loop_
_entity.id
_entity.type
_entity.pdbx_description
1 polymer ?
#
loop_
_entity_poly.entity_id
_entity_poly.type
_entity_poly.pdbx_seq_one_letter_code
_entity_poly.pdbx_strand_id
1 'polypeptide(L)'
;MRVCDTNYGRWIPDLIECKIKINKNLHCPDDLFEIRNVGKLPICLKISTEPNAFNEQFCYGSNIIPMDLKSFELSEVSQFLKEMNISEYWLPIRRNNELMPYEVRLPGKSWRKKINRSITHLKNNPNEHCLKHTISNQTPTDFKSQIVSVDCNAFLNAVCIFKSELISNAGCPSGFGALVYQPAVCYGVDWNNTTSEPLDLKEYLKKRNWLRRILAKYVSKKNRHEFFKIDFFFHHLTEEYVIIMSLSENFQIVSKGLKWIPTLSKKIVKPSSAVEMVLEIDHSSKGLRLVIYNRKYLWGNNSSYAGVKCFAFLKYGTLKNARLDLIWENQEQSYSILKVNIVSSYRTEYWCEGHSIFDFQLVSTRLFVDVNRNTAPVFVLRWNVSCINANLADSLCNEVTDKNVRKLVEGIYRNKNLGNLLIYDVRIMDMEWIKNMCVVFWIHITAALKITASIYHKEIAFRDNTPKIPEDFVAFMQIKITLSNFFFNFIKNSTYLIRSTDYCFSELSFSNDGMHLWTTTRVGEIAMTKNLCSQKDGMPYTRLCLGDFVHGAYWKELTQPVVCESPKNNTKVLHDLQVAKMFKSPPDKVLKYLKYTIAKSKNNIVPADIFFIYKIIQAVLEVHSSNSAFQQTNKDLTKWKNVLYQIFDIYNTLIGLDSKVIKMSAELNATNKFLKSFEMLCDTLSTDLSFTQIDNGEEYLSELHSETIDYDDIGVSVYISKYILYFSINPSIANVSGIALFANNNTENTHTKLKGAFQNEHYRFLQVNHDINDIVNEPDLELAVYVPIELFGTLKASTNETNDVIVVIKVYSSDELFRQSNRNLTLLSRVASISLPGYSSFLPVPVPLIFRKSKNKGVSPPGSCLIWNYEGWIDGYSMLKYFENNGGIALCLLRRLAPTGYFLEKINSIENHSIHNDLSMNNTKVNGSIICVILLFCSILMVIGFLFCKCICRRL
;
A
#
# COMPACT_ATOMS: atom_id res chain seq x y z
N MET A 1 -6.82 50.37 -31.57
CA MET A 1 -6.91 50.91 -32.95
C MET A 1 -6.60 52.39 -32.90
N ARG A 2 -5.73 52.90 -33.78
CA ARG A 2 -5.57 54.35 -33.98
C ARG A 2 -6.47 54.75 -35.15
N VAL A 3 -7.20 55.84 -35.01
CA VAL A 3 -8.01 56.40 -36.09
C VAL A 3 -7.29 57.66 -36.55
N CYS A 4 -7.00 57.74 -37.86
CA CYS A 4 -6.46 58.96 -38.44
C CYS A 4 -7.62 59.94 -38.60
N ASP A 5 -7.55 61.09 -37.94
CA ASP A 5 -8.51 62.16 -38.16
C ASP A 5 -8.17 62.83 -39.50
N THR A 6 -9.00 62.56 -40.50
CA THR A 6 -8.77 63.00 -41.87
C THR A 6 -8.95 64.50 -42.08
N ASN A 7 -9.53 65.23 -41.12
CA ASN A 7 -9.69 66.68 -41.22
C ASN A 7 -8.41 67.43 -40.76
N TYR A 8 -7.61 66.82 -39.88
CA TYR A 8 -6.44 67.47 -39.29
C TYR A 8 -5.12 66.73 -39.56
N GLY A 9 -5.16 65.56 -40.21
CA GLY A 9 -3.97 64.78 -40.55
C GLY A 9 -3.19 64.29 -39.32
N ARG A 10 -3.87 64.16 -38.18
CA ARG A 10 -3.27 63.74 -36.90
C ARG A 10 -3.76 62.36 -36.50
N TRP A 11 -2.85 61.57 -35.94
CA TRP A 11 -3.17 60.26 -35.38
C TRP A 11 -3.74 60.43 -33.98
N ILE A 12 -5.02 60.12 -33.79
CA ILE A 12 -5.64 60.06 -32.46
C ILE A 12 -5.68 58.59 -32.02
N PRO A 13 -5.34 58.27 -30.74
CA PRO A 13 -5.06 59.21 -29.68
C PRO A 13 -3.59 59.62 -29.58
N ASP A 14 -3.40 60.94 -29.44
CA ASP A 14 -2.21 61.53 -28.82
C ASP A 14 -2.11 60.99 -27.39
N LEU A 15 -0.93 60.46 -27.05
CA LEU A 15 -0.54 59.98 -25.72
C LEU A 15 -1.58 59.10 -25.00
N ILE A 16 -1.47 57.79 -25.22
CA ILE A 16 -1.98 56.83 -24.24
C ILE A 16 -1.10 57.00 -22.98
N GLU A 17 -1.56 57.79 -22.01
CA GLU A 17 -1.06 57.69 -20.65
C GLU A 17 -1.38 56.28 -20.14
N CYS A 18 -0.42 55.38 -20.30
CA CYS A 18 -0.45 54.09 -19.66
C CYS A 18 -0.38 54.33 -18.15
N LYS A 19 -1.53 54.47 -17.48
CA LYS A 19 -1.60 54.38 -16.02
C LYS A 19 -1.06 53.00 -15.65
N ILE A 20 0.18 52.97 -15.16
CA ILE A 20 0.79 51.75 -14.63
C ILE A 20 -0.11 51.36 -13.46
N LYS A 21 -0.94 50.33 -13.65
CA LYS A 21 -1.73 49.76 -12.57
C LYS A 21 -0.72 49.18 -11.60
N ILE A 22 -0.49 49.87 -10.48
CA ILE A 22 0.37 49.38 -9.42
C ILE A 22 -0.34 48.16 -8.84
N ASN A 23 0.22 46.97 -9.09
CA ASN A 23 -0.32 45.75 -8.49
C ASN A 23 -0.26 45.87 -6.97
N LYS A 24 -1.34 45.43 -6.31
CA LYS A 24 -1.49 45.48 -4.85
C LYS A 24 -0.33 44.74 -4.15
N ASN A 25 0.10 43.63 -4.74
CA ASN A 25 1.21 42.81 -4.27
C ASN A 25 2.44 42.97 -5.18
N LEU A 26 3.64 42.79 -4.63
CA LEU A 26 4.91 42.79 -5.39
C LEU A 26 5.46 41.37 -5.58
N HIS A 27 5.19 40.48 -4.63
CA HIS A 27 5.72 39.12 -4.52
C HIS A 27 4.64 38.06 -4.38
N CYS A 28 3.60 38.34 -3.59
CA CYS A 28 2.49 37.42 -3.38
C CYS A 28 1.56 37.39 -4.60
N PRO A 29 0.94 36.25 -4.93
CA PRO A 29 -0.20 36.18 -5.82
C PRO A 29 -1.30 37.17 -5.43
N ASP A 30 -2.01 37.71 -6.42
CA ASP A 30 -2.99 38.80 -6.24
C ASP A 30 -4.21 38.39 -5.40
N ASP A 31 -4.48 37.10 -5.29
CA ASP A 31 -5.52 36.50 -4.44
C ASP A 31 -5.10 36.36 -2.97
N LEU A 32 -3.84 36.67 -2.64
CA LEU A 32 -3.32 36.70 -1.27
C LEU A 32 -3.09 38.15 -0.81
N PHE A 33 -2.96 38.34 0.50
CA PHE A 33 -2.47 39.60 1.07
C PHE A 33 -0.97 39.54 1.28
N GLU A 34 -0.25 40.64 1.01
CA GLU A 34 1.19 40.75 1.18
C GLU A 34 1.53 41.66 2.36
N ILE A 35 2.26 41.12 3.34
CA ILE A 35 2.85 41.92 4.42
C ILE A 35 4.31 42.17 4.08
N ARG A 36 4.64 43.45 3.85
CA ARG A 36 5.96 43.92 3.43
C ARG A 36 6.87 44.18 4.64
N ASN A 37 8.17 44.24 4.40
CA ASN A 37 9.20 44.58 5.41
C ASN A 37 9.37 43.58 6.57
N VAL A 38 8.81 42.36 6.44
CA VAL A 38 8.95 41.30 7.44
C VAL A 38 10.17 40.42 7.12
N GLY A 39 11.37 40.91 7.41
CA GLY A 39 12.63 40.20 7.11
C GLY A 39 13.04 40.25 5.63
N LYS A 40 13.69 39.18 5.12
CA LYS A 40 14.25 39.14 3.74
C LYS A 40 13.22 38.80 2.64
N LEU A 41 12.10 38.18 2.99
CA LEU A 41 11.04 37.79 2.06
C LEU A 41 9.69 38.15 2.68
N PRO A 42 8.72 38.67 1.91
CA PRO A 42 7.40 39.02 2.44
C PRO A 42 6.61 37.79 2.88
N ILE A 43 5.66 38.01 3.78
CA ILE A 43 4.70 36.99 4.22
C ILE A 43 3.41 37.16 3.42
N CYS A 44 2.91 36.06 2.89
CA CYS A 44 1.64 36.04 2.16
C CYS A 44 0.55 35.40 3.01
N LEU A 45 -0.62 36.03 3.06
CA LEU A 45 -1.77 35.56 3.85
C LEU A 45 -2.96 35.24 2.95
N LYS A 46 -3.59 34.09 3.19
CA LYS A 46 -4.94 33.77 2.69
C LYS A 46 -5.91 33.88 3.84
N ILE A 47 -6.94 34.71 3.70
CA ILE A 47 -7.92 34.98 4.75
C ILE A 47 -9.31 34.64 4.21
N SER A 48 -10.14 33.97 5.00
CA SER A 48 -11.53 33.71 4.59
C SER A 48 -12.32 35.02 4.51
N THR A 49 -13.17 35.13 3.49
CA THR A 49 -14.03 36.32 3.31
C THR A 49 -15.03 36.49 4.45
N GLU A 50 -15.52 35.37 4.99
CA GLU A 50 -16.48 35.33 6.08
C GLU A 50 -16.00 34.35 7.17
N PRO A 51 -16.39 34.55 8.44
CA PRO A 51 -16.20 33.56 9.49
C PRO A 51 -16.99 32.29 9.21
N ASN A 52 -16.40 31.13 9.49
CA ASN A 52 -16.98 29.84 9.21
C ASN A 52 -16.49 28.77 10.19
N ALA A 53 -17.19 27.63 10.23
CA ALA A 53 -16.75 26.45 10.98
C ALA A 53 -15.36 26.01 10.53
N PHE A 54 -14.64 25.34 11.43
CA PHE A 54 -13.28 24.88 11.18
C PHE A 54 -13.21 24.00 9.93
N ASN A 55 -12.42 24.43 8.94
CA ASN A 55 -12.18 23.69 7.71
C ASN A 55 -10.67 23.48 7.51
N GLU A 56 -10.23 22.23 7.64
CA GLU A 56 -8.82 21.84 7.46
C GLU A 56 -8.30 22.17 6.06
N GLN A 57 -9.16 22.05 5.03
CA GLN A 57 -8.76 22.18 3.62
C GLN A 57 -8.49 23.63 3.21
N PHE A 58 -9.05 24.61 3.92
CA PHE A 58 -8.94 26.02 3.52
C PHE A 58 -7.48 26.49 3.45
N CYS A 59 -6.64 25.99 4.37
CA CYS A 59 -5.23 26.31 4.47
C CYS A 59 -4.29 25.28 3.84
N TYR A 60 -4.81 24.33 3.07
CA TYR A 60 -3.96 23.44 2.30
C TYR A 60 -3.08 24.22 1.31
N GLY A 61 -1.83 23.75 1.16
CA GLY A 61 -0.78 24.47 0.45
C GLY A 61 0.05 25.41 1.33
N SER A 62 -0.47 25.84 2.49
CA SER A 62 0.33 26.61 3.46
C SER A 62 1.31 25.68 4.18
N ASN A 63 2.48 26.21 4.52
CA ASN A 63 3.61 25.40 4.99
C ASN A 63 4.05 25.70 6.43
N ILE A 64 3.45 26.72 7.06
CA ILE A 64 3.79 27.14 8.42
C ILE A 64 2.54 27.46 9.22
N ILE A 65 2.64 27.29 10.54
CA ILE A 65 1.66 27.82 11.49
C ILE A 65 2.20 29.09 12.15
N PRO A 66 1.36 29.93 12.76
CA PRO A 66 1.81 31.13 13.48
C PRO A 66 2.94 30.86 14.49
N MET A 67 2.96 29.67 15.10
CA MET A 67 4.00 29.26 16.06
C MET A 67 5.39 29.01 15.43
N ASP A 68 5.47 28.88 14.10
CA ASP A 68 6.75 28.74 13.37
C ASP A 68 7.32 30.13 12.95
N LEU A 69 6.57 31.23 13.18
CA LEU A 69 7.04 32.60 12.97
C LEU A 69 7.93 33.09 14.11
N LYS A 70 8.87 33.98 13.79
CA LYS A 70 9.62 34.75 14.79
C LYS A 70 8.70 35.77 15.46
N SER A 71 9.04 36.20 16.67
CA SER A 71 8.21 37.14 17.46
C SER A 71 7.83 38.41 16.69
N PHE A 72 8.79 39.06 16.05
CA PHE A 72 8.52 40.27 15.25
C PHE A 72 7.62 39.97 14.03
N GLU A 73 7.81 38.84 13.36
CA GLU A 73 7.00 38.46 12.20
C GLU A 73 5.53 38.21 12.61
N LEU A 74 5.34 37.57 13.75
CA LEU A 74 4.02 37.35 14.33
C LEU A 74 3.35 38.66 14.77
N SER A 75 4.13 39.62 15.28
CA SER A 75 3.63 40.97 15.63
C SER A 75 3.09 41.70 14.41
N GLU A 76 3.85 41.72 13.31
CA GLU A 76 3.44 42.36 12.04
C GLU A 76 2.18 41.70 11.46
N VAL A 77 2.12 40.36 11.44
CA VAL A 77 0.92 39.62 11.03
C VAL A 77 -0.27 39.98 11.92
N SER A 78 -0.06 40.07 13.22
CA SER A 78 -1.13 40.37 14.17
C SER A 78 -1.66 41.79 14.04
N GLN A 79 -0.78 42.76 13.81
CA GLN A 79 -1.17 44.15 13.55
C GLN A 79 -2.00 44.26 12.27
N PHE A 80 -1.54 43.60 11.19
CA PHE A 80 -2.30 43.55 9.93
C PHE A 80 -3.69 42.95 10.11
N LEU A 81 -3.81 41.85 10.87
CA LEU A 81 -5.11 41.23 11.16
C LEU A 81 -6.03 42.14 11.99
N LYS A 82 -5.47 42.89 12.95
CA LYS A 82 -6.23 43.90 13.72
C LYS A 82 -6.78 45.02 12.84
N GLU A 83 -6.00 45.51 11.88
CA GLU A 83 -6.45 46.50 10.89
C GLU A 83 -7.62 45.97 10.03
N MET A 84 -7.73 44.64 9.90
CA MET A 84 -8.86 43.95 9.25
C MET A 84 -10.00 43.59 10.21
N ASN A 85 -10.01 44.09 11.45
CA ASN A 85 -10.96 43.72 12.50
C ASN A 85 -11.00 42.22 12.86
N ILE A 86 -9.89 41.49 12.67
CA ILE A 86 -9.75 40.08 13.04
C ILE A 86 -8.94 40.00 14.33
N SER A 87 -9.61 39.75 15.46
CA SER A 87 -8.97 39.54 16.76
C SER A 87 -8.81 38.06 17.13
N GLU A 88 -9.59 37.18 16.51
CA GLU A 88 -9.56 35.74 16.72
C GLU A 88 -9.65 34.99 15.38
N TYR A 89 -8.85 33.93 15.21
CA TYR A 89 -8.85 33.16 13.98
C TYR A 89 -8.47 31.69 14.19
N TRP A 90 -8.86 30.85 13.24
CA TRP A 90 -8.58 29.42 13.26
C TRP A 90 -7.09 29.10 13.12
N LEU A 91 -6.60 28.22 13.98
CA LEU A 91 -5.34 27.52 13.74
C LEU A 91 -5.63 26.18 13.06
N PRO A 92 -4.82 25.75 12.07
CA PRO A 92 -5.00 24.47 11.39
C PRO A 92 -4.50 23.31 12.28
N ILE A 93 -5.08 23.21 13.47
CA ILE A 93 -4.69 22.32 14.55
C ILE A 93 -5.96 21.81 15.21
N ARG A 94 -6.05 20.49 15.28
CA ARG A 94 -7.21 19.78 15.83
C ARG A 94 -6.75 18.51 16.54
N ARG A 95 -7.54 18.08 17.53
CA ARG A 95 -7.47 16.73 18.10
C ARG A 95 -8.66 15.89 17.63
N ASN A 96 -8.49 14.58 17.57
CA ASN A 96 -9.55 13.68 17.13
C ASN A 96 -10.62 13.47 18.21
N ASN A 97 -10.22 13.50 19.47
CA ASN A 97 -11.09 13.38 20.63
C ASN A 97 -10.47 14.10 21.83
N GLU A 98 -11.20 14.14 22.94
CA GLU A 98 -10.85 14.81 24.21
C GLU A 98 -9.51 14.43 24.82
N LEU A 99 -9.06 13.21 24.55
CA LEU A 99 -7.92 12.60 25.22
C LEU A 99 -6.70 12.56 24.29
N MET A 100 -6.89 12.80 23.00
CA MET A 100 -5.83 12.89 22.00
C MET A 100 -5.15 14.26 22.02
N PRO A 101 -3.84 14.31 21.72
CA PRO A 101 -3.11 15.56 21.61
C PRO A 101 -3.60 16.37 20.41
N TYR A 102 -3.42 17.68 20.49
CA TYR A 102 -3.61 18.56 19.35
C TYR A 102 -2.49 18.37 18.32
N GLU A 103 -2.89 18.12 17.08
CA GLU A 103 -1.99 17.86 15.95
C GLU A 103 -2.20 18.88 14.84
N VAL A 104 -1.11 19.29 14.19
CA VAL A 104 -1.16 20.16 13.01
C VAL A 104 -1.78 19.39 11.83
N ARG A 105 -2.80 20.00 11.23
CA ARG A 105 -3.60 19.49 10.09
C ARG A 105 -3.21 20.15 8.76
N LEU A 106 -1.98 20.68 8.65
CA LEU A 106 -1.42 21.20 7.41
C LEU A 106 -0.58 20.14 6.70
N PRO A 107 -0.82 19.88 5.39
CA PRO A 107 0.01 19.00 4.58
C PRO A 107 1.51 19.37 4.63
N GLY A 108 2.37 18.36 4.49
CA GLY A 108 3.83 18.53 4.39
C GLY A 108 4.59 18.37 5.70
N LYS A 109 5.66 19.17 5.89
CA LYS A 109 6.65 18.97 6.96
C LYS A 109 6.07 19.08 8.38
N SER A 110 4.98 19.81 8.59
CA SER A 110 4.32 19.92 9.90
C SER A 110 3.15 18.96 10.08
N TRP A 111 2.79 18.16 9.06
CA TRP A 111 1.70 17.19 9.16
C TRP A 111 1.83 16.27 10.38
N ARG A 112 0.77 16.19 11.20
CA ARG A 112 0.70 15.46 12.49
C ARG A 112 1.74 15.86 13.54
N LYS A 113 2.33 17.07 13.43
CA LYS A 113 3.20 17.62 14.49
C LYS A 113 2.35 17.91 15.72
N LYS A 114 2.69 17.31 16.86
CA LYS A 114 1.99 17.57 18.13
C LYS A 114 2.37 18.92 18.72
N ILE A 115 1.40 19.53 19.38
CA ILE A 115 1.58 20.76 20.13
C ILE A 115 1.68 20.42 21.63
N ASN A 116 2.91 20.36 22.15
CA ASN A 116 3.22 19.96 23.53
C ASN A 116 3.45 21.15 24.49
N ARG A 117 3.22 22.40 24.06
CA ARG A 117 3.52 23.56 24.92
C ARG A 117 2.47 23.72 26.01
N SER A 118 2.91 24.21 27.16
CA SER A 118 2.11 24.75 28.26
C SER A 118 1.22 25.90 27.76
N ILE A 119 0.15 25.55 27.06
CA ILE A 119 -0.90 26.47 26.65
C ILE A 119 -1.63 26.86 27.93
N THR A 120 -1.46 28.12 28.33
CA THR A 120 -1.81 28.67 29.65
C THR A 120 -3.29 28.59 30.01
N HIS A 121 -4.19 28.28 29.06
CA HIS A 121 -5.61 28.14 29.29
C HIS A 121 -6.26 27.11 28.34
N LEU A 122 -5.90 25.83 28.45
CA LEU A 122 -6.82 24.78 28.05
C LEU A 122 -7.88 24.67 29.15
N LYS A 123 -9.00 25.37 29.02
CA LYS A 123 -10.22 24.90 29.69
C LYS A 123 -10.47 23.54 29.07
N ASN A 124 -10.32 22.47 29.86
CA ASN A 124 -10.58 21.09 29.40
C ASN A 124 -12.08 20.90 29.22
N ASN A 125 -12.68 21.64 28.28
CA ASN A 125 -14.02 21.39 27.84
C ASN A 125 -13.95 20.18 26.89
N PRO A 126 -14.69 19.09 27.20
CA PRO A 126 -14.70 17.88 26.39
C PRO A 126 -15.07 18.14 24.91
N ASN A 127 -15.90 19.15 24.65
CA ASN A 127 -16.40 19.40 23.29
C ASN A 127 -15.48 20.29 22.43
N GLU A 128 -14.40 20.82 22.99
CA GLU A 128 -13.49 21.74 22.27
C GLU A 128 -12.34 20.95 21.63
N HIS A 129 -12.42 20.69 20.33
CA HIS A 129 -11.42 19.86 19.61
C HIS A 129 -10.52 20.66 18.66
N CYS A 130 -10.79 21.95 18.47
CA CYS A 130 -10.04 22.83 17.58
C CYS A 130 -9.32 23.92 18.37
N LEU A 131 -8.23 24.47 17.80
CA LEU A 131 -7.52 25.60 18.40
C LEU A 131 -7.74 26.89 17.62
N LYS A 132 -7.90 27.98 18.36
CA LYS A 132 -7.88 29.34 17.83
C LYS A 132 -6.70 30.13 18.38
N HIS A 133 -6.30 31.16 17.65
CA HIS A 133 -5.35 32.15 18.11
C HIS A 133 -6.10 33.44 18.44
N THR A 134 -5.87 33.99 19.63
CA THR A 134 -6.44 35.25 20.08
C THR A 134 -5.33 36.30 20.14
N ILE A 135 -5.56 37.44 19.49
CA ILE A 135 -4.62 38.56 19.43
C ILE A 135 -4.92 39.52 20.59
N SER A 136 -4.01 39.63 21.56
CA SER A 136 -4.16 40.54 22.70
C SER A 136 -3.71 41.97 22.37
N ASN A 137 -4.20 42.96 23.13
CA ASN A 137 -3.90 44.39 22.94
C ASN A 137 -2.59 44.88 23.60
N GLN A 138 -1.67 43.98 23.93
CA GLN A 138 -0.42 44.37 24.60
C GLN A 138 0.63 44.89 23.60
N THR A 139 1.55 45.73 24.09
CA THR A 139 2.58 46.43 23.32
C THR A 139 3.51 45.46 22.57
N PRO A 140 4.22 45.92 21.50
CA PRO A 140 5.10 45.07 20.68
C PRO A 140 6.18 44.31 21.47
N THR A 141 6.52 44.78 22.66
CA THR A 141 7.56 44.23 23.54
C THR A 141 7.06 43.10 24.46
N ASP A 142 5.74 42.97 24.67
CA ASP A 142 5.11 42.00 25.59
C ASP A 142 4.00 41.17 24.90
N PHE A 143 4.22 40.77 23.64
CA PHE A 143 3.25 40.00 22.88
C PHE A 143 3.10 38.57 23.42
N LYS A 144 2.17 38.35 24.36
CA LYS A 144 1.76 36.99 24.77
C LYS A 144 0.67 36.49 23.82
N SER A 145 1.08 35.69 22.83
CA SER A 145 0.16 34.92 21.97
C SER A 145 -0.66 33.96 22.83
N GLN A 146 -1.98 34.10 22.84
CA GLN A 146 -2.86 33.18 23.55
C GLN A 146 -3.50 32.20 22.55
N ILE A 147 -3.19 30.92 22.72
CA ILE A 147 -3.84 29.83 21.99
C ILE A 147 -4.91 29.27 22.93
N VAL A 148 -6.13 29.11 22.40
CA VAL A 148 -7.28 28.67 23.20
C VAL A 148 -7.99 27.54 22.46
N SER A 149 -8.50 26.55 23.21
CA SER A 149 -9.40 25.54 22.67
C SER A 149 -10.78 26.11 22.41
N VAL A 150 -11.46 25.60 21.39
CA VAL A 150 -12.81 26.02 21.03
C VAL A 150 -13.53 24.88 20.30
N ASP A 151 -14.87 24.90 20.33
CA ASP A 151 -15.71 24.02 19.52
C ASP A 151 -15.42 24.28 18.04
N CYS A 152 -15.15 23.21 17.28
CA CYS A 152 -14.86 23.28 15.86
C CYS A 152 -16.01 23.89 15.02
N ASN A 153 -17.23 23.95 15.56
CA ASN A 153 -18.39 24.57 14.91
C ASN A 153 -18.51 26.08 15.17
N ALA A 154 -17.59 26.69 15.93
CA ALA A 154 -17.56 28.15 16.09
C ALA A 154 -17.35 28.85 14.73
N PHE A 155 -17.77 30.11 14.62
CA PHE A 155 -17.61 30.88 13.39
C PHE A 155 -16.45 31.87 13.55
N LEU A 156 -15.28 31.53 13.00
CA LEU A 156 -14.07 32.35 13.03
C LEU A 156 -13.47 32.46 11.63
N ASN A 157 -12.70 33.52 11.37
CA ASN A 157 -11.95 33.61 10.11
C ASN A 157 -10.84 32.56 10.06
N ALA A 158 -10.62 31.98 8.89
CA ALA A 158 -9.46 31.13 8.64
C ALA A 158 -8.31 31.97 8.09
N VAL A 159 -7.13 31.87 8.71
CA VAL A 159 -5.93 32.62 8.30
C VAL A 159 -4.79 31.63 8.01
N CYS A 160 -4.38 31.58 6.75
CA CYS A 160 -3.32 30.69 6.28
C CYS A 160 -2.07 31.50 5.96
N ILE A 161 -0.93 31.07 6.49
CA ILE A 161 0.33 31.81 6.38
C ILE A 161 1.26 31.07 5.45
N PHE A 162 1.75 31.78 4.44
CA PHE A 162 2.73 31.28 3.50
C PHE A 162 4.04 32.06 3.68
N LYS A 163 5.09 31.33 4.07
CA LYS A 163 6.45 31.85 4.23
C LYS A 163 7.38 30.94 3.43
N SER A 164 8.25 31.50 2.58
CA SER A 164 9.12 30.81 1.59
C SER A 164 8.55 30.75 0.15
N GLU A 165 9.06 29.86 -0.69
CA GLU A 165 8.69 29.75 -2.10
C GLU A 165 7.24 29.29 -2.29
N LEU A 166 6.44 30.11 -2.97
CA LEU A 166 5.04 29.84 -3.31
C LEU A 166 4.85 29.00 -4.58
N ILE A 167 5.94 28.51 -5.15
CA ILE A 167 5.97 27.83 -6.44
C ILE A 167 6.53 26.42 -6.28
N SER A 168 5.88 25.47 -6.93
CA SER A 168 6.25 24.05 -6.98
C SER A 168 6.22 23.58 -8.44
N ASN A 169 6.85 22.44 -8.74
CA ASN A 169 6.73 21.75 -10.02
C ASN A 169 6.21 20.32 -9.86
N ALA A 170 5.66 19.97 -8.68
CA ALA A 170 5.05 18.67 -8.46
C ALA A 170 3.95 18.42 -9.52
N GLY A 171 4.08 17.31 -10.25
CA GLY A 171 3.18 16.90 -11.32
C GLY A 171 3.22 17.74 -12.60
N CYS A 172 3.98 18.84 -12.64
CA CYS A 172 4.05 19.70 -13.83
C CYS A 172 5.02 19.14 -14.89
N PRO A 173 4.72 19.34 -16.19
CA PRO A 173 5.66 19.04 -17.25
C PRO A 173 6.97 19.83 -17.11
N SER A 174 8.04 19.36 -17.76
CA SER A 174 9.29 20.10 -17.84
C SER A 174 9.07 21.48 -18.45
N GLY A 175 9.62 22.53 -17.83
CA GLY A 175 9.40 23.93 -18.24
C GLY A 175 8.18 24.60 -17.60
N PHE A 176 7.35 23.86 -16.86
CA PHE A 176 6.16 24.37 -16.17
C PHE A 176 6.31 24.32 -14.65
N GLY A 177 5.57 25.19 -13.95
CA GLY A 177 5.41 25.15 -12.50
C GLY A 177 4.02 25.61 -12.06
N ALA A 178 3.67 25.33 -10.83
CA ALA A 178 2.36 25.62 -10.22
C ALA A 178 2.54 26.41 -8.92
N LEU A 179 1.44 26.97 -8.41
CA LEU A 179 1.39 27.55 -7.08
C LEU A 179 1.20 26.45 -6.04
N VAL A 180 1.84 26.55 -4.88
CA VAL A 180 1.79 25.50 -3.83
C VAL A 180 0.39 25.22 -3.31
N TYR A 181 -0.55 26.17 -3.41
CA TYR A 181 -1.95 26.02 -2.99
C TYR A 181 -2.92 25.78 -4.16
N GLN A 182 -2.41 25.75 -5.41
CA GLN A 182 -3.12 25.31 -6.62
C GLN A 182 -2.23 24.35 -7.42
N PRO A 183 -1.80 23.23 -6.82
CA PRO A 183 -0.70 22.43 -7.35
C PRO A 183 -1.06 21.66 -8.64
N ALA A 184 -2.34 21.49 -8.97
CA ALA A 184 -2.77 20.86 -10.23
C ALA A 184 -2.76 21.81 -11.45
N VAL A 185 -2.58 23.12 -11.26
CA VAL A 185 -2.60 24.11 -12.35
C VAL A 185 -1.19 24.59 -12.66
N CYS A 186 -0.64 24.07 -13.76
CA CYS A 186 0.71 24.35 -14.20
C CYS A 186 0.74 25.49 -15.23
N TYR A 187 1.71 26.38 -15.11
CA TYR A 187 1.97 27.50 -15.99
C TYR A 187 3.40 27.42 -16.51
N GLY A 188 3.61 27.74 -17.78
CA GLY A 188 4.92 27.64 -18.40
C GLY A 188 4.89 28.07 -19.87
N VAL A 189 6.03 27.90 -20.54
CA VAL A 189 6.11 28.07 -22.00
C VAL A 189 6.12 26.69 -22.63
N ASP A 190 5.19 26.47 -23.54
CA ASP A 190 5.16 25.26 -24.34
C ASP A 190 6.17 25.39 -25.48
N TRP A 191 7.30 24.68 -25.33
CA TRP A 191 8.39 24.63 -26.32
C TRP A 191 8.23 23.48 -27.32
N ASN A 192 7.28 22.57 -27.11
CA ASN A 192 7.14 21.33 -27.88
C ASN A 192 5.81 21.22 -28.64
N ASN A 193 5.03 22.32 -28.72
CA ASN A 193 3.70 22.36 -29.34
C ASN A 193 2.73 21.30 -28.79
N THR A 194 2.73 21.11 -27.48
CA THR A 194 1.76 20.23 -26.84
C THR A 194 0.36 20.89 -26.84
N THR A 195 -0.70 20.11 -26.64
CA THR A 195 -2.10 20.58 -26.59
C THR A 195 -2.42 21.37 -25.31
N SER A 196 -1.56 22.31 -24.91
CA SER A 196 -1.73 23.18 -23.76
C SER A 196 -2.62 24.38 -24.09
N GLU A 197 -3.36 24.88 -23.11
CA GLU A 197 -4.25 26.03 -23.31
C GLU A 197 -3.42 27.33 -23.31
N PRO A 198 -3.48 28.17 -24.36
CA PRO A 198 -2.71 29.41 -24.39
C PRO A 198 -3.19 30.39 -23.32
N LEU A 199 -2.24 31.09 -22.71
CA LEU A 199 -2.51 32.16 -21.74
C LEU A 199 -2.38 33.51 -22.44
N ASP A 200 -3.45 34.31 -22.45
CA ASP A 200 -3.44 35.60 -23.11
C ASP A 200 -2.67 36.70 -22.32
N LEU A 201 -2.41 37.83 -22.98
CA LEU A 201 -1.67 38.95 -22.39
C LEU A 201 -2.42 39.57 -21.19
N LYS A 202 -3.75 39.59 -21.23
CA LYS A 202 -4.57 40.18 -20.16
C LYS A 202 -4.46 39.37 -18.87
N GLU A 203 -4.52 38.05 -18.98
CA GLU A 203 -4.35 37.12 -17.87
C GLU A 203 -2.91 37.15 -17.36
N TYR A 204 -1.91 37.20 -18.25
CA TYR A 204 -0.51 37.38 -17.86
C TYR A 204 -0.30 38.67 -17.04
N LEU A 205 -0.78 39.82 -17.52
CA LEU A 205 -0.62 41.10 -16.84
C LEU A 205 -1.30 41.09 -15.46
N LYS A 206 -2.45 40.43 -15.34
CA LYS A 206 -3.16 40.23 -14.05
C LYS A 206 -2.36 39.32 -13.11
N LYS A 207 -1.58 38.37 -13.61
CA LYS A 207 -0.87 37.36 -12.81
C LYS A 207 0.66 37.53 -12.83
N ARG A 208 1.13 38.70 -13.31
CA ARG A 208 2.52 38.96 -13.72
C ARG A 208 3.54 38.64 -12.63
N ASN A 209 3.28 39.05 -11.39
CA ASN A 209 4.25 38.98 -10.28
C ASN A 209 4.74 37.55 -10.00
N TRP A 210 3.83 36.59 -9.97
CA TRP A 210 4.17 35.20 -9.66
C TRP A 210 4.43 34.38 -10.94
N LEU A 211 3.78 34.69 -12.07
CA LEU A 211 4.09 34.04 -13.35
C LEU A 211 5.54 34.28 -13.77
N ARG A 212 6.05 35.50 -13.63
CA ARG A 212 7.48 35.80 -13.85
C ARG A 212 8.39 34.88 -13.04
N ARG A 213 8.04 34.59 -11.79
CA ARG A 213 8.84 33.74 -10.90
C ARG A 213 8.81 32.27 -11.33
N ILE A 214 7.64 31.77 -11.74
CA ILE A 214 7.51 30.42 -12.32
C ILE A 214 8.38 30.33 -13.58
N LEU A 215 8.25 31.27 -14.51
CA LEU A 215 9.01 31.28 -15.75
C LEU A 215 10.52 31.39 -15.49
N ALA A 216 10.95 32.29 -14.62
CA ALA A 216 12.37 32.45 -14.27
C ALA A 216 12.98 31.20 -13.62
N LYS A 217 12.18 30.44 -12.86
CA LYS A 217 12.64 29.25 -12.15
C LYS A 217 12.65 28.00 -13.03
N TYR A 218 11.62 27.79 -13.82
CA TYR A 218 11.39 26.51 -14.51
C TYR A 218 11.72 26.53 -16.00
N VAL A 219 11.81 27.69 -16.66
CA VAL A 219 12.29 27.74 -18.05
C VAL A 219 13.78 27.40 -18.09
N SER A 220 14.13 26.46 -18.98
CA SER A 220 15.50 25.97 -19.15
C SER A 220 16.49 27.10 -19.43
N LYS A 221 17.72 26.97 -18.91
CA LYS A 221 18.81 27.93 -19.16
C LYS A 221 19.04 28.17 -20.66
N LYS A 222 18.87 27.15 -21.51
CA LYS A 222 19.01 27.25 -22.97
C LYS A 222 18.02 28.23 -23.60
N ASN A 223 16.81 28.33 -23.04
CA ASN A 223 15.71 29.09 -23.63
C ASN A 223 15.54 30.47 -22.98
N ARG A 224 16.51 30.93 -22.17
CA ARG A 224 16.35 32.18 -21.39
C ARG A 224 16.25 33.44 -22.24
N HIS A 225 16.85 33.43 -23.42
CA HIS A 225 16.89 34.56 -24.35
C HIS A 225 15.89 34.42 -25.51
N GLU A 226 15.15 33.31 -25.55
CA GLU A 226 14.18 33.04 -26.60
C GLU A 226 12.88 33.82 -26.39
N PHE A 227 12.22 34.16 -27.50
CA PHE A 227 10.90 34.78 -27.50
C PHE A 227 9.80 33.73 -27.60
N PHE A 228 8.68 33.98 -26.94
CA PHE A 228 7.49 33.12 -26.98
C PHE A 228 6.22 33.95 -27.18
N LYS A 229 5.25 33.39 -27.89
CA LYS A 229 3.93 33.95 -28.12
C LYS A 229 3.18 34.15 -26.80
N ILE A 230 2.62 35.34 -26.63
CA ILE A 230 1.72 35.69 -25.52
C ILE A 230 0.31 36.07 -25.99
N ASP A 231 0.17 36.60 -27.21
CA ASP A 231 -1.12 36.98 -27.76
C ASP A 231 -1.07 37.11 -29.29
N PHE A 232 -2.20 37.37 -29.93
CA PHE A 232 -2.28 37.67 -31.37
C PHE A 232 -3.45 38.60 -31.68
N PHE A 233 -3.37 39.28 -32.82
CA PHE A 233 -4.46 40.10 -33.35
C PHE A 233 -4.47 40.08 -34.88
N PHE A 234 -5.62 40.41 -35.47
CA PHE A 234 -5.77 40.52 -36.93
C PHE A 234 -5.72 41.97 -37.38
N HIS A 235 -4.98 42.24 -38.45
CA HIS A 235 -4.96 43.50 -39.17
C HIS A 235 -5.62 43.29 -40.53
N HIS A 236 -6.56 44.17 -40.92
CA HIS A 236 -7.31 44.12 -42.18
C HIS A 236 -7.81 42.72 -42.61
N LEU A 237 -8.67 42.08 -41.81
CA LEU A 237 -9.44 40.86 -42.12
C LEU A 237 -8.68 39.59 -42.60
N THR A 238 -7.38 39.65 -42.91
CA THR A 238 -6.61 38.52 -43.46
C THR A 238 -5.20 38.35 -42.88
N GLU A 239 -4.58 39.38 -42.30
CA GLU A 239 -3.20 39.29 -41.79
C GLU A 239 -3.17 39.14 -40.26
N GLU A 240 -2.65 38.01 -39.77
CA GLU A 240 -2.49 37.75 -38.34
C GLU A 240 -1.10 38.21 -37.86
N TYR A 241 -1.09 39.00 -36.80
CA TYR A 241 0.13 39.45 -36.10
C TYR A 241 0.20 38.77 -34.74
N VAL A 242 1.39 38.31 -34.37
CA VAL A 242 1.67 37.64 -33.09
C VAL A 242 2.45 38.58 -32.20
N ILE A 243 2.02 38.69 -30.94
CA ILE A 243 2.78 39.38 -29.90
C ILE A 243 3.67 38.33 -29.24
N ILE A 244 4.98 38.56 -29.30
CA ILE A 244 5.98 37.71 -28.67
C ILE A 244 6.68 38.46 -27.54
N MET A 245 7.05 37.73 -26.50
CA MET A 245 7.66 38.25 -25.29
C MET A 245 8.87 37.38 -24.89
N SER A 246 9.94 38.00 -24.40
CA SER A 246 11.06 37.29 -23.77
C SER A 246 10.88 37.16 -22.25
N LEU A 247 11.72 36.37 -21.57
CA LEU A 247 11.70 36.30 -20.09
C LEU A 247 12.01 37.65 -19.40
N SER A 248 12.74 38.54 -20.08
CA SER A 248 12.99 39.91 -19.63
C SER A 248 11.82 40.86 -19.92
N GLU A 249 10.72 40.35 -20.47
CA GLU A 249 9.55 41.10 -20.93
C GLU A 249 9.85 42.14 -22.02
N ASN A 250 10.77 41.82 -22.92
CA ASN A 250 10.88 42.57 -24.16
C ASN A 250 9.76 42.09 -25.10
N PHE A 251 8.91 43.01 -25.56
CA PHE A 251 7.80 42.71 -26.46
C PHE A 251 8.17 43.03 -27.90
N GLN A 252 7.79 42.16 -28.84
CA GLN A 252 7.88 42.40 -30.27
C GLN A 252 6.57 41.97 -30.94
N ILE A 253 6.23 42.63 -32.04
CA ILE A 253 5.09 42.28 -32.88
C ILE A 253 5.66 41.77 -34.20
N VAL A 254 5.28 40.55 -34.57
CA VAL A 254 5.76 39.89 -35.79
C VAL A 254 4.56 39.42 -36.62
N SER A 255 4.65 39.52 -37.94
CA SER A 255 3.67 38.88 -38.83
C SER A 255 3.70 37.37 -38.64
N LYS A 256 2.54 36.70 -38.64
CA LYS A 256 2.47 35.25 -38.50
C LYS A 256 3.18 34.57 -39.68
N GLY A 257 4.40 34.09 -39.43
CA GLY A 257 5.16 33.30 -40.38
C GLY A 257 4.77 31.82 -40.39
N LEU A 258 5.40 31.04 -41.27
CA LEU A 258 5.24 29.58 -41.36
C LEU A 258 5.89 28.81 -40.19
N LYS A 259 6.86 29.42 -39.50
CA LYS A 259 7.55 28.79 -38.37
C LYS A 259 6.70 28.90 -37.10
N TRP A 260 6.52 27.76 -36.44
CA TRP A 260 5.85 27.69 -35.15
C TRP A 260 6.64 28.45 -34.07
N ILE A 261 5.91 29.14 -33.18
CA ILE A 261 6.47 29.94 -32.08
C ILE A 261 6.01 29.32 -30.74
N PRO A 262 6.92 29.05 -29.80
CA PRO A 262 6.60 28.61 -28.44
C PRO A 262 5.56 29.51 -27.79
N THR A 263 4.61 28.97 -27.03
CA THR A 263 3.46 29.74 -26.51
C THR A 263 3.37 29.68 -25.00
N LEU A 264 3.16 30.83 -24.36
CA LEU A 264 2.83 30.90 -22.93
C LEU A 264 1.50 30.19 -22.69
N SER A 265 1.51 29.18 -21.84
CA SER A 265 0.39 28.25 -21.71
C SER A 265 0.10 27.90 -20.25
N LYS A 266 -1.14 27.50 -19.99
CA LYS A 266 -1.58 26.83 -18.76
C LYS A 266 -2.01 25.41 -19.06
N LYS A 267 -1.78 24.51 -18.10
CA LYS A 267 -2.14 23.09 -18.19
C LYS A 267 -2.69 22.61 -16.87
N ILE A 268 -3.89 22.04 -16.91
CA ILE A 268 -4.50 21.38 -15.75
C ILE A 268 -4.08 19.91 -15.76
N VAL A 269 -3.37 19.49 -14.73
CA VAL A 269 -2.98 18.09 -14.56
C VAL A 269 -4.23 17.31 -14.15
N LYS A 270 -4.56 16.27 -14.92
CA LYS A 270 -5.71 15.40 -14.64
C LYS A 270 -5.29 14.23 -13.73
N PRO A 271 -6.20 13.73 -12.88
CA PRO A 271 -5.93 12.60 -11.97
C PRO A 271 -5.90 11.24 -12.69
N SER A 272 -5.51 11.17 -13.97
CA SER A 272 -5.55 9.97 -14.80
C SER A 272 -4.69 8.80 -14.28
N SER A 273 -3.86 9.06 -13.27
CA SER A 273 -3.02 8.07 -12.61
C SER A 273 -2.94 8.42 -11.12
N ALA A 274 -3.78 7.77 -10.31
CA ALA A 274 -3.82 7.97 -8.87
C ALA A 274 -2.45 7.66 -8.24
N VAL A 275 -2.13 8.38 -7.17
CA VAL A 275 -0.98 8.06 -6.32
C VAL A 275 -1.37 6.87 -5.46
N GLU A 276 -0.52 5.87 -5.41
CA GLU A 276 -0.69 4.72 -4.53
C GLU A 276 0.58 4.45 -3.74
N MET A 277 0.42 4.01 -2.50
CA MET A 277 1.52 3.71 -1.60
C MET A 277 1.34 2.35 -0.96
N VAL A 278 2.38 1.52 -1.00
CA VAL A 278 2.41 0.18 -0.43
C VAL A 278 3.58 0.09 0.55
N LEU A 279 3.29 -0.29 1.80
CA LEU A 279 4.29 -0.52 2.85
C LEU A 279 4.37 -2.02 3.14
N GLU A 280 5.54 -2.60 2.91
CA GLU A 280 5.79 -4.03 3.12
C GLU A 280 7.15 -4.26 3.81
N ILE A 281 7.38 -5.48 4.29
CA ILE A 281 8.67 -5.90 4.87
C ILE A 281 9.64 -6.20 3.74
N ASP A 282 10.86 -5.73 3.89
CA ASP A 282 11.98 -6.15 3.07
C ASP A 282 12.79 -7.23 3.79
N HIS A 283 12.67 -8.48 3.32
CA HIS A 283 13.26 -9.65 3.96
C HIS A 283 14.79 -9.63 3.92
N SER A 284 15.40 -9.10 2.84
CA SER A 284 16.85 -9.05 2.70
C SER A 284 17.46 -7.95 3.58
N SER A 285 16.89 -6.74 3.58
CA SER A 285 17.42 -5.61 4.36
C SER A 285 16.92 -5.54 5.80
N LYS A 286 16.07 -6.49 6.21
CA LYS A 286 15.52 -6.60 7.58
C LYS A 286 14.86 -5.28 8.02
N GLY A 287 14.06 -4.69 7.13
CA GLY A 287 13.47 -3.36 7.31
C GLY A 287 12.09 -3.22 6.68
N LEU A 288 11.51 -2.02 6.78
CA LEU A 288 10.27 -1.68 6.09
C LEU A 288 10.58 -0.95 4.79
N ARG A 289 9.83 -1.26 3.73
CA ARG A 289 9.99 -0.69 2.40
C ARG A 289 8.67 -0.10 1.94
N LEU A 290 8.74 1.17 1.54
CA LEU A 290 7.64 1.94 0.99
C LEU A 290 7.82 2.03 -0.52
N VAL A 291 6.83 1.52 -1.26
CA VAL A 291 6.73 1.66 -2.71
C VAL A 291 5.68 2.72 -3.02
N ILE A 292 6.04 3.68 -3.86
CA ILE A 292 5.15 4.78 -4.26
C ILE A 292 4.99 4.76 -5.77
N TYR A 293 3.74 4.64 -6.24
CA TYR A 293 3.36 4.82 -7.63
C TYR A 293 2.96 6.27 -7.88
N ASN A 294 3.42 6.83 -8.99
CA ASN A 294 3.16 8.20 -9.42
C ASN A 294 3.56 9.26 -8.37
N ARG A 295 4.71 9.07 -7.73
CA ARG A 295 5.25 9.98 -6.70
C ARG A 295 5.32 11.44 -7.16
N LYS A 296 5.54 11.72 -8.44
CA LYS A 296 5.49 13.10 -8.98
C LYS A 296 4.23 13.88 -8.63
N TYR A 297 3.09 13.20 -8.40
CA TYR A 297 1.82 13.83 -8.04
C TYR A 297 1.60 13.93 -6.53
N LEU A 298 2.59 13.59 -5.71
CA LEU A 298 2.57 13.92 -4.28
C LEU A 298 2.97 15.37 -4.07
N TRP A 299 2.20 16.04 -3.23
CA TRP A 299 2.42 17.42 -2.88
C TRP A 299 3.64 17.57 -1.98
N GLY A 300 4.54 18.47 -2.39
CA GLY A 300 5.73 18.84 -1.65
C GLY A 300 6.03 20.33 -1.82
N ASN A 301 6.44 20.96 -0.72
CA ASN A 301 6.82 22.38 -0.68
C ASN A 301 8.32 22.63 -0.93
N ASN A 302 9.11 21.57 -1.07
CA ASN A 302 10.55 21.61 -1.34
C ASN A 302 10.93 20.36 -2.12
N SER A 303 11.82 20.48 -3.09
CA SER A 303 12.37 19.36 -3.87
C SER A 303 13.07 18.30 -3.00
N SER A 304 13.55 18.66 -1.80
CA SER A 304 14.18 17.70 -0.88
C SER A 304 13.18 16.86 -0.09
N TYR A 305 11.89 17.22 -0.08
CA TYR A 305 10.86 16.52 0.68
C TYR A 305 10.16 15.50 -0.22
N ALA A 306 10.03 14.26 0.25
CA ALA A 306 9.48 13.17 -0.55
C ALA A 306 7.96 13.25 -0.80
N GLY A 307 7.27 14.25 -0.24
CA GLY A 307 5.81 14.35 -0.29
C GLY A 307 5.08 13.38 0.66
N VAL A 308 5.83 12.57 1.41
CA VAL A 308 5.32 11.53 2.32
C VAL A 308 5.96 11.65 3.69
N LYS A 309 5.21 11.27 4.73
CA LYS A 309 5.72 11.00 6.08
C LYS A 309 5.30 9.62 6.55
N CYS A 310 6.22 8.93 7.21
CA CYS A 310 5.91 7.69 7.89
C CYS A 310 5.90 7.89 9.41
N PHE A 311 4.99 7.19 10.07
CA PHE A 311 4.75 7.28 11.51
C PHE A 311 4.90 5.93 12.17
N ALA A 312 5.26 5.95 13.44
CA ALA A 312 5.21 4.82 14.35
C ALA A 312 4.32 5.17 15.55
N PHE A 313 3.32 4.33 15.87
CA PHE A 313 2.41 4.53 17.00
C PHE A 313 2.99 3.94 18.29
N LEU A 314 3.79 4.72 19.02
CA LEU A 314 4.53 4.19 20.15
C LEU A 314 3.63 3.84 21.34
N LYS A 315 2.67 4.72 21.63
CA LYS A 315 1.71 4.66 22.74
C LYS A 315 0.60 5.68 22.50
N TYR A 316 -0.41 5.66 23.35
CA TYR A 316 -1.52 6.61 23.35
C TYR A 316 -1.05 8.07 23.21
N GLY A 317 -1.65 8.78 22.26
CA GLY A 317 -1.29 10.16 21.94
C GLY A 317 0.18 10.35 21.50
N THR A 318 0.92 9.29 21.16
CA THR A 318 2.36 9.37 20.86
C THR A 318 2.74 8.75 19.52
N LEU A 319 2.63 9.57 18.46
CA LEU A 319 3.26 9.34 17.16
C LEU A 319 4.74 9.77 17.14
N LYS A 320 5.60 8.96 16.53
CA LYS A 320 7.00 9.29 16.22
C LYS A 320 7.21 9.21 14.70
N ASN A 321 7.93 10.17 14.14
CA ASN A 321 8.25 10.16 12.71
C ASN A 321 9.35 9.13 12.40
N ALA A 322 9.11 8.28 11.40
CA ALA A 322 10.11 7.39 10.84
C ALA A 322 10.83 8.09 9.68
N ARG A 323 12.16 7.98 9.63
CA ARG A 323 12.98 8.54 8.55
C ARG A 323 12.80 7.69 7.28
N LEU A 324 12.77 8.38 6.14
CA LEU A 324 12.72 7.79 4.80
C LEU A 324 14.06 7.95 4.10
N ASP A 325 14.59 6.88 3.52
CA ASP A 325 15.79 6.91 2.68
C ASP A 325 15.43 6.38 1.28
N LEU A 326 15.77 7.11 0.22
CA LEU A 326 15.49 6.71 -1.16
C LEU A 326 16.40 5.55 -1.57
N ILE A 327 15.83 4.43 -2.01
CA ILE A 327 16.58 3.28 -2.53
C ILE A 327 16.71 3.41 -4.05
N TRP A 328 15.59 3.65 -4.74
CA TRP A 328 15.54 3.70 -6.20
C TRP A 328 14.37 4.56 -6.68
N GLU A 329 14.54 5.25 -7.81
CA GLU A 329 13.49 6.04 -8.46
C GLU A 329 13.75 6.11 -9.96
N ASN A 330 12.69 5.96 -10.77
CA ASN A 330 12.80 6.16 -12.20
C ASN A 330 12.80 7.65 -12.57
N GLN A 331 13.32 7.98 -13.75
CA GLN A 331 13.47 9.37 -14.20
C GLN A 331 12.16 10.19 -14.16
N GLU A 332 11.02 9.55 -14.45
CA GLU A 332 9.70 10.22 -14.45
C GLU A 332 9.06 10.32 -13.06
N GLN A 333 9.67 9.75 -12.02
CA GLN A 333 9.11 9.62 -10.67
C GLN A 333 7.71 8.98 -10.67
N SER A 334 7.45 8.09 -11.62
CA SER A 334 6.23 7.27 -11.67
C SER A 334 6.35 6.02 -10.81
N TYR A 335 7.55 5.65 -10.38
CA TYR A 335 7.80 4.55 -9.46
C TYR A 335 9.03 4.84 -8.59
N SER A 336 8.83 4.81 -7.27
CA SER A 336 9.89 5.06 -6.28
C SER A 336 9.86 4.01 -5.17
N ILE A 337 11.04 3.58 -4.73
CA ILE A 337 11.24 2.63 -3.63
C ILE A 337 12.02 3.35 -2.53
N LEU A 338 11.48 3.38 -1.31
CA LEU A 338 12.09 4.00 -0.14
C LEU A 338 12.21 3.00 1.02
N LYS A 339 13.27 3.11 1.81
CA LYS A 339 13.43 2.45 3.10
C LYS A 339 12.76 3.28 4.19
N VAL A 340 11.95 2.64 5.03
CA VAL A 340 11.37 3.24 6.23
C VAL A 340 12.16 2.75 7.44
N ASN A 341 12.83 3.68 8.13
CA ASN A 341 13.66 3.34 9.29
C ASN A 341 12.79 3.05 10.51
N ILE A 342 13.03 1.89 11.13
CA ILE A 342 12.29 1.45 12.32
C ILE A 342 12.78 2.27 13.52
N VAL A 343 11.88 2.96 14.21
CA VAL A 343 12.23 3.97 15.25
C VAL A 343 11.86 3.58 16.68
N SER A 344 11.12 2.48 16.85
CA SER A 344 10.76 1.91 18.16
C SER A 344 11.68 0.73 18.49
N SER A 345 12.05 0.56 19.75
CA SER A 345 12.71 -0.67 20.25
C SER A 345 11.71 -1.82 20.42
N TYR A 346 10.46 -1.49 20.68
CA TYR A 346 9.37 -2.44 20.89
C TYR A 346 8.43 -2.50 19.70
N ARG A 347 7.61 -3.54 19.68
CA ARG A 347 6.56 -3.72 18.69
C ARG A 347 5.58 -2.54 18.66
N THR A 348 5.22 -2.12 17.45
CA THR A 348 4.37 -0.95 17.17
C THR A 348 3.86 -1.00 15.72
N GLU A 349 2.81 -0.23 15.44
CA GLU A 349 2.26 -0.01 14.10
C GLU A 349 3.02 1.10 13.36
N TYR A 350 3.25 0.87 12.08
CA TYR A 350 3.84 1.78 11.11
C TYR A 350 2.87 2.03 9.95
N TRP A 351 2.83 3.26 9.45
CA TRP A 351 2.16 3.61 8.21
C TRP A 351 2.74 4.89 7.63
N CYS A 352 2.44 5.17 6.39
CA CYS A 352 2.90 6.36 5.70
C CYS A 352 1.74 7.13 5.07
N GLU A 353 1.79 8.45 5.16
CA GLU A 353 0.76 9.36 4.66
C GLU A 353 1.39 10.47 3.80
N GLY A 354 0.69 10.83 2.72
CA GLY A 354 1.03 11.92 1.82
C GLY A 354 -0.24 12.59 1.30
N HIS A 355 -0.10 13.74 0.64
CA HIS A 355 -1.25 14.43 0.03
C HIS A 355 -1.00 14.52 -1.46
N SER A 356 -1.99 14.19 -2.29
CA SER A 356 -1.87 14.34 -3.74
C SER A 356 -1.93 15.82 -4.14
N ILE A 357 -1.47 16.18 -5.34
CA ILE A 357 -1.72 17.51 -5.91
C ILE A 357 -3.18 17.71 -6.37
N PHE A 358 -4.00 16.66 -6.34
CA PHE A 358 -5.40 16.69 -6.73
C PHE A 358 -6.24 16.95 -5.48
N ASP A 359 -6.56 18.21 -5.25
CA ASP A 359 -7.35 18.68 -4.10
C ASP A 359 -6.79 18.26 -2.73
N PHE A 360 -5.46 18.02 -2.65
CA PHE A 360 -4.79 17.56 -1.44
C PHE A 360 -5.40 16.29 -0.85
N GLN A 361 -5.89 15.38 -1.69
CA GLN A 361 -6.43 14.11 -1.23
C GLN A 361 -5.38 13.36 -0.41
N LEU A 362 -5.74 12.96 0.81
CA LEU A 362 -4.89 12.15 1.69
C LEU A 362 -4.72 10.75 1.09
N VAL A 363 -3.47 10.35 0.87
CA VAL A 363 -3.09 9.00 0.47
C VAL A 363 -2.37 8.36 1.64
N SER A 364 -2.77 7.14 2.03
CA SER A 364 -2.16 6.42 3.15
C SER A 364 -1.89 4.97 2.78
N THR A 365 -0.83 4.41 3.33
CA THR A 365 -0.60 2.96 3.34
C THR A 365 -1.55 2.29 4.33
N ARG A 366 -1.70 0.97 4.20
CA ARG A 366 -2.26 0.15 5.30
C ARG A 366 -1.36 0.22 6.52
N LEU A 367 -1.95 0.02 7.70
CA LEU A 367 -1.21 -0.13 8.95
C LEU A 367 -0.40 -1.43 8.89
N PHE A 368 0.85 -1.34 9.29
CA PHE A 368 1.78 -2.45 9.32
C PHE A 368 2.33 -2.63 10.74
N VAL A 369 2.18 -3.81 11.34
CA VAL A 369 2.74 -4.11 12.67
C VAL A 369 4.09 -4.78 12.49
N ASP A 370 5.16 -4.26 13.11
CA ASP A 370 6.47 -4.94 13.11
C ASP A 370 6.35 -6.33 13.78
N VAL A 371 6.56 -7.41 13.02
CA VAL A 371 6.35 -8.80 13.46
C VAL A 371 7.67 -9.48 13.85
N ASN A 372 8.81 -8.96 13.39
CA ASN A 372 10.04 -9.76 13.25
C ASN A 372 11.14 -9.39 14.25
N ARG A 373 10.76 -8.85 15.41
CA ARG A 373 11.71 -8.66 16.51
C ARG A 373 11.57 -9.79 17.51
N ASN A 374 12.69 -10.35 17.96
CA ASN A 374 12.81 -11.23 19.13
C ASN A 374 12.48 -10.46 20.44
N THR A 375 11.40 -9.70 20.46
CA THR A 375 10.89 -9.05 21.67
C THR A 375 10.05 -10.04 22.46
N ALA A 376 10.12 -9.93 23.79
CA ALA A 376 9.25 -10.68 24.67
C ALA A 376 7.75 -10.52 24.28
N PRO A 377 6.91 -11.54 24.53
CA PRO A 377 5.50 -11.49 24.16
C PRO A 377 4.76 -10.27 24.72
N VAL A 378 3.85 -9.71 23.90
CA VAL A 378 3.04 -8.54 24.26
C VAL A 378 1.60 -8.97 24.54
N PHE A 379 1.16 -8.72 25.77
CA PHE A 379 -0.19 -8.96 26.25
C PHE A 379 -0.98 -7.66 26.26
N VAL A 380 -2.27 -7.75 25.93
CA VAL A 380 -3.22 -6.65 26.00
C VAL A 380 -4.07 -6.83 27.24
N LEU A 381 -4.10 -5.81 28.09
CA LEU A 381 -4.95 -5.73 29.26
C LEU A 381 -6.02 -4.67 28.99
N ARG A 382 -7.29 -5.07 28.89
CA ARG A 382 -8.40 -4.15 29.09
C ARG A 382 -8.64 -4.03 30.58
N TRP A 383 -8.52 -2.83 31.15
CA TRP A 383 -8.63 -2.64 32.59
C TRP A 383 -9.64 -1.55 32.90
N ASN A 384 -10.69 -1.91 33.64
CA ASN A 384 -11.73 -1.01 34.13
C ASN A 384 -11.51 -0.73 35.62
N VAL A 385 -11.08 0.48 35.92
CA VAL A 385 -10.69 0.95 37.25
C VAL A 385 -11.82 1.79 37.84
N SER A 386 -12.32 1.42 39.02
CA SER A 386 -13.19 2.28 39.81
C SER A 386 -12.38 3.36 40.54
N CYS A 387 -12.80 4.61 40.40
CA CYS A 387 -12.22 5.79 41.05
C CYS A 387 -12.88 6.10 42.40
N ILE A 388 -13.72 5.21 42.94
CA ILE A 388 -14.65 5.56 44.03
C ILE A 388 -14.05 5.35 45.43
N ASN A 389 -12.98 4.57 45.64
CA ASN A 389 -12.51 4.26 47.00
C ASN A 389 -11.12 3.59 47.07
N ALA A 390 -10.09 4.09 46.39
CA ALA A 390 -8.75 3.52 46.55
C ALA A 390 -7.65 4.58 46.54
N ASN A 391 -6.93 4.70 47.66
CA ASN A 391 -5.76 5.56 47.86
C ASN A 391 -4.67 5.43 46.75
N LEU A 392 -4.65 4.33 45.99
CA LEU A 392 -3.81 4.14 44.80
C LEU A 392 -4.50 4.49 43.46
N ALA A 393 -5.81 4.28 43.33
CA ALA A 393 -6.57 4.55 42.10
C ALA A 393 -6.88 6.04 41.91
N ASP A 394 -6.94 6.83 42.98
CA ASP A 394 -7.14 8.28 42.90
C ASP A 394 -6.03 8.95 42.07
N SER A 395 -4.78 8.47 42.18
CA SER A 395 -3.65 8.97 41.39
C SER A 395 -3.77 8.66 39.89
N LEU A 396 -4.44 7.55 39.52
CA LEU A 396 -4.68 7.18 38.13
C LEU A 396 -5.82 7.98 37.52
N CYS A 397 -6.87 8.26 38.28
CA CYS A 397 -8.03 9.00 37.79
C CYS A 397 -7.76 10.51 37.67
N ASN A 398 -6.79 11.04 38.45
CA ASN A 398 -6.39 12.45 38.40
C ASN A 398 -5.41 12.77 37.26
N GLU A 399 -4.43 11.90 36.99
CA GLU A 399 -3.45 12.10 35.90
C GLU A 399 -3.05 10.76 35.26
N VAL A 400 -3.79 10.35 34.22
CA VAL A 400 -3.49 9.11 33.49
C VAL A 400 -2.24 9.31 32.63
N THR A 401 -1.11 8.78 33.08
CA THR A 401 0.11 8.70 32.27
C THR A 401 0.69 7.29 32.27
N ASP A 402 1.34 6.90 31.17
CA ASP A 402 2.13 5.68 31.10
C ASP A 402 3.13 5.55 32.25
N LYS A 403 3.70 6.67 32.71
CA LYS A 403 4.66 6.69 33.82
C LYS A 403 3.97 6.30 35.12
N ASN A 404 2.76 6.81 35.35
CA ASN A 404 1.97 6.50 36.55
C ASN A 404 1.48 5.05 36.50
N VAL A 405 0.96 4.59 35.35
CA VAL A 405 0.55 3.19 35.15
C VAL A 405 1.74 2.23 35.29
N ARG A 406 2.89 2.57 34.71
CA ARG A 406 4.12 1.78 34.86
C ARG A 406 4.59 1.74 36.31
N LYS A 407 4.72 2.89 36.97
CA LYS A 407 5.12 2.96 38.40
C LYS A 407 4.17 2.16 39.28
N LEU A 408 2.88 2.19 38.96
CA LEU A 408 1.89 1.38 39.64
C LEU A 408 2.20 -0.11 39.41
N VAL A 409 2.26 -0.57 38.16
CA VAL A 409 2.59 -1.97 37.83
C VAL A 409 3.91 -2.42 38.46
N GLU A 410 4.97 -1.60 38.39
CA GLU A 410 6.30 -1.86 38.96
C GLU A 410 6.31 -1.83 40.50
N GLY A 411 5.63 -0.86 41.13
CA GLY A 411 5.53 -0.73 42.57
C GLY A 411 4.77 -1.90 43.20
N ILE A 412 3.76 -2.40 42.51
CA ILE A 412 3.02 -3.61 42.91
C ILE A 412 3.89 -4.86 42.72
N TYR A 413 4.62 -4.93 41.60
CA TYR A 413 5.52 -6.04 41.28
C TYR A 413 6.62 -6.21 42.35
N ARG A 414 7.21 -5.10 42.84
CA ARG A 414 8.25 -5.13 43.89
C ARG A 414 7.75 -5.63 45.25
N ASN A 415 6.48 -5.42 45.59
CA ASN A 415 5.95 -5.69 46.93
C ASN A 415 5.55 -7.15 47.19
N LYS A 416 5.41 -8.01 46.16
CA LYS A 416 4.84 -9.36 46.33
C LYS A 416 5.68 -10.53 45.81
N ASN A 417 6.93 -10.30 45.41
CA ASN A 417 7.87 -11.37 45.00
C ASN A 417 7.21 -12.37 44.03
N LEU A 418 6.62 -11.89 42.93
CA LEU A 418 5.82 -12.65 41.95
C LEU A 418 6.61 -13.68 41.11
N GLY A 419 7.70 -14.22 41.65
CA GLY A 419 8.46 -15.28 41.01
C GLY A 419 9.06 -14.85 39.67
N ASN A 420 9.29 -15.82 38.81
CA ASN A 420 10.12 -15.70 37.62
C ASN A 420 9.59 -14.77 36.51
N LEU A 421 8.67 -13.82 36.72
CA LEU A 421 8.17 -12.92 35.67
C LEU A 421 9.02 -11.64 35.55
N LEU A 422 9.39 -11.23 34.35
CA LEU A 422 10.07 -9.95 34.05
C LEU A 422 9.16 -9.11 33.16
N ILE A 423 8.85 -7.89 33.61
CA ILE A 423 8.11 -6.90 32.83
C ILE A 423 9.14 -5.96 32.21
N TYR A 424 9.23 -5.95 30.88
CA TYR A 424 10.12 -5.06 30.14
C TYR A 424 9.48 -3.70 29.89
N ASP A 425 8.16 -3.68 29.66
CA ASP A 425 7.49 -2.50 29.14
C ASP A 425 5.98 -2.51 29.42
N VAL A 426 5.44 -1.34 29.75
CA VAL A 426 4.01 -1.09 29.98
C VAL A 426 3.63 0.21 29.28
N ARG A 427 2.65 0.16 28.38
CA ARG A 427 2.21 1.29 27.55
C ARG A 427 0.69 1.33 27.46
N ILE A 428 0.09 2.49 27.64
CA ILE A 428 -1.32 2.69 27.28
C ILE A 428 -1.39 2.80 25.77
N MET A 429 -2.25 2.01 25.13
CA MET A 429 -2.44 2.03 23.68
C MET A 429 -3.75 2.71 23.30
N ASP A 430 -4.78 2.55 24.11
CA ASP A 430 -6.05 3.25 23.94
C ASP A 430 -6.77 3.51 25.27
N MET A 431 -7.71 4.45 25.27
CA MET A 431 -8.56 4.82 26.39
C MET A 431 -10.00 4.99 25.91
N GLU A 432 -10.91 4.14 26.41
CA GLU A 432 -12.30 4.13 25.92
C GLU A 432 -13.07 5.36 26.42
N TRP A 433 -13.01 5.65 27.72
CA TRP A 433 -13.62 6.83 28.34
C TRP A 433 -13.11 7.04 29.77
N ILE A 434 -13.16 8.31 30.21
CA ILE A 434 -12.97 8.73 31.60
C ILE A 434 -14.31 9.30 32.06
N LYS A 435 -14.90 8.74 33.13
CA LYS A 435 -15.97 9.40 33.88
C LYS A 435 -15.48 9.63 35.30
N ASN A 436 -16.08 10.58 36.02
CA ASN A 436 -15.72 10.92 37.40
C ASN A 436 -15.60 9.70 38.35
N MET A 437 -16.20 8.56 37.99
CA MET A 437 -16.27 7.36 38.82
C MET A 437 -15.47 6.16 38.29
N CYS A 438 -15.08 6.10 37.00
CA CYS A 438 -14.34 4.97 36.43
C CYS A 438 -13.49 5.39 35.21
N VAL A 439 -12.42 4.64 34.97
CA VAL A 439 -11.64 4.75 33.73
C VAL A 439 -11.38 3.37 33.11
N VAL A 440 -11.48 3.29 31.78
CA VAL A 440 -11.22 2.07 31.02
C VAL A 440 -10.06 2.26 30.04
N PHE A 441 -9.01 1.46 30.22
CA PHE A 441 -7.79 1.50 29.41
C PHE A 441 -7.54 0.21 28.65
N TRP A 442 -6.88 0.33 27.51
CA TRP A 442 -6.20 -0.75 26.81
C TRP A 442 -4.69 -0.57 26.97
N ILE A 443 -4.07 -1.50 27.70
CA ILE A 443 -2.66 -1.42 28.08
C ILE A 443 -1.91 -2.59 27.46
N HIS A 444 -0.79 -2.31 26.81
CA HIS A 444 0.16 -3.33 26.38
C HIS A 444 1.18 -3.58 27.49
N ILE A 445 1.37 -4.85 27.84
CA ILE A 445 2.36 -5.33 28.80
C ILE A 445 3.30 -6.28 28.06
N THR A 446 4.57 -5.91 27.96
CA THR A 446 5.62 -6.75 27.39
C THR A 446 6.32 -7.49 28.52
N ALA A 447 6.18 -8.81 28.56
CA ALA A 447 6.68 -9.61 29.67
C ALA A 447 7.23 -10.98 29.24
N ALA A 448 8.24 -11.48 29.95
CA ALA A 448 8.77 -12.83 29.79
C ALA A 448 9.06 -13.49 31.14
N LEU A 449 9.28 -14.81 31.16
CA LEU A 449 9.81 -15.47 32.35
C LEU A 449 11.34 -15.32 32.39
N LYS A 450 11.97 -15.20 33.57
CA LYS A 450 13.41 -15.13 33.83
C LYS A 450 14.18 -16.26 33.12
N ILE A 451 13.61 -17.46 33.13
CA ILE A 451 14.17 -18.65 32.47
C ILE A 451 14.25 -18.46 30.94
N THR A 452 13.22 -17.82 30.37
CA THR A 452 13.13 -17.53 28.92
C THR A 452 13.74 -16.18 28.53
N ALA A 453 14.13 -15.35 29.49
CA ALA A 453 14.53 -13.96 29.26
C ALA A 453 15.80 -13.83 28.41
N SER A 454 16.74 -14.76 28.58
CA SER A 454 17.99 -14.82 27.81
C SER A 454 17.77 -15.09 26.32
N ILE A 455 16.65 -15.72 25.94
CA ILE A 455 16.28 -16.00 24.55
C ILE A 455 15.90 -14.70 23.83
N TYR A 456 15.17 -13.81 24.52
CA TYR A 456 14.72 -12.52 23.96
C TYR A 456 15.81 -11.43 23.95
N HIS A 457 16.94 -11.64 24.63
CA HIS A 457 18.06 -10.70 24.67
C HIS A 457 19.12 -10.94 23.59
N LYS A 458 19.08 -12.08 22.88
CA LYS A 458 20.03 -12.39 21.79
C LYS A 458 19.50 -11.90 20.44
N GLU A 459 20.05 -10.76 20.02
CA GLU A 459 20.06 -10.21 18.65
C GLU A 459 18.71 -10.04 17.92
N ILE A 460 18.69 -9.04 17.03
CA ILE A 460 17.56 -8.76 16.13
C ILE A 460 17.57 -9.83 15.02
N ALA A 461 17.23 -11.07 15.38
CA ALA A 461 17.10 -12.16 14.43
C ALA A 461 15.71 -12.08 13.78
N PHE A 462 15.65 -11.44 12.62
CA PHE A 462 14.55 -11.60 11.67
C PHE A 462 14.57 -13.04 11.14
N ARG A 463 13.93 -13.99 11.83
CA ARG A 463 13.67 -15.34 11.31
C ARG A 463 12.17 -15.55 11.15
N ASP A 464 11.80 -16.04 9.95
CA ASP A 464 10.50 -16.50 9.48
C ASP A 464 9.30 -15.53 9.61
N ASN A 465 8.53 -15.45 8.52
CA ASN A 465 7.40 -14.54 8.28
C ASN A 465 6.14 -14.79 9.13
N THR A 466 6.26 -15.60 10.17
CA THR A 466 5.21 -15.88 11.12
C THR A 466 5.83 -15.77 12.50
N PRO A 467 5.32 -14.92 13.40
CA PRO A 467 5.69 -15.04 14.80
C PRO A 467 5.31 -16.48 15.14
N LYS A 468 6.32 -17.29 15.48
CA LYS A 468 6.07 -18.67 15.84
C LYS A 468 5.24 -18.61 17.12
N ILE A 469 4.28 -19.53 17.26
CA ILE A 469 3.72 -19.81 18.59
C ILE A 469 4.95 -19.97 19.50
N PRO A 470 5.07 -19.21 20.60
CA PRO A 470 6.27 -19.24 21.43
C PRO A 470 6.69 -20.68 21.64
N GLU A 471 7.95 -21.02 21.31
CA GLU A 471 8.44 -22.42 21.36
C GLU A 471 8.13 -23.05 22.74
N ASP A 472 8.11 -22.22 23.78
CA ASP A 472 7.53 -22.50 25.09
C ASP A 472 6.10 -21.94 25.25
N PHE A 473 5.12 -22.56 24.58
CA PHE A 473 3.69 -22.24 24.78
C PHE A 473 3.30 -22.30 26.27
N VAL A 474 3.94 -23.19 27.02
CA VAL A 474 3.81 -23.31 28.47
C VAL A 474 4.23 -22.02 29.18
N ALA A 475 5.38 -21.43 28.81
CA ALA A 475 5.84 -20.16 29.37
C ALA A 475 4.87 -19.02 29.03
N PHE A 476 4.38 -18.97 27.79
CA PHE A 476 3.42 -17.96 27.35
C PHE A 476 2.10 -18.01 28.14
N MET A 477 1.56 -19.21 28.38
CA MET A 477 0.37 -19.41 29.22
C MET A 477 0.63 -19.13 30.70
N GLN A 478 1.81 -19.50 31.22
CA GLN A 478 2.21 -19.18 32.59
C GLN A 478 2.25 -17.67 32.81
N ILE A 479 2.79 -16.89 31.87
CA ILE A 479 2.78 -15.42 31.95
C ILE A 479 1.35 -14.89 32.05
N LYS A 480 0.43 -15.38 31.21
CA LYS A 480 -0.99 -14.99 31.28
C LYS A 480 -1.60 -15.28 32.65
N ILE A 481 -1.39 -16.49 33.18
CA ILE A 481 -1.93 -16.90 34.50
C ILE A 481 -1.34 -16.03 35.61
N THR A 482 -0.02 -15.77 35.59
CA THR A 482 0.63 -14.89 36.56
C THR A 482 0.08 -13.47 36.49
N LEU A 483 -0.12 -12.92 35.28
CA LEU A 483 -0.74 -11.60 35.10
C LEU A 483 -2.20 -11.59 35.57
N SER A 484 -3.00 -12.61 35.26
CA SER A 484 -4.37 -12.72 35.76
C SER A 484 -4.42 -12.76 37.30
N ASN A 485 -3.60 -13.62 37.92
CA ASN A 485 -3.52 -13.70 39.39
C ASN A 485 -3.03 -12.39 40.01
N PHE A 486 -2.13 -11.66 39.33
CA PHE A 486 -1.65 -10.35 39.74
C PHE A 486 -2.80 -9.32 39.79
N PHE A 487 -3.59 -9.19 38.72
CA PHE A 487 -4.69 -8.22 38.67
C PHE A 487 -5.89 -8.62 39.53
N PHE A 488 -6.19 -9.92 39.66
CA PHE A 488 -7.25 -10.42 40.55
C PHE A 488 -7.00 -10.07 42.02
N ASN A 489 -5.78 -10.29 42.50
CA ASN A 489 -5.45 -10.14 43.92
C ASN A 489 -5.19 -8.69 44.35
N PHE A 490 -4.90 -7.79 43.41
CA PHE A 490 -4.43 -6.45 43.75
C PHE A 490 -5.56 -5.40 43.80
N ILE A 491 -6.63 -5.57 43.02
CA ILE A 491 -7.61 -4.48 42.81
C ILE A 491 -9.02 -4.99 42.99
N LYS A 492 -9.41 -5.15 44.27
CA LYS A 492 -10.80 -5.34 44.66
C LYS A 492 -11.62 -4.20 44.03
N ASN A 493 -12.67 -4.53 43.28
CA ASN A 493 -13.56 -3.61 42.54
C ASN A 493 -13.07 -3.13 41.16
N SER A 494 -12.16 -3.86 40.50
CA SER A 494 -11.88 -3.66 39.07
C SER A 494 -12.26 -4.90 38.24
N THR A 495 -12.61 -4.68 36.97
CA THR A 495 -12.76 -5.77 36.00
C THR A 495 -11.63 -5.67 34.98
N TYR A 496 -11.10 -6.81 34.57
CA TYR A 496 -10.00 -6.84 33.61
C TYR A 496 -10.14 -8.01 32.64
N LEU A 497 -9.54 -7.85 31.46
CA LEU A 497 -9.46 -8.87 30.43
C LEU A 497 -8.04 -8.91 29.87
N ILE A 498 -7.45 -10.11 29.81
CA ILE A 498 -6.10 -10.30 29.25
C ILE A 498 -6.21 -11.05 27.91
N ARG A 499 -5.70 -10.41 26.87
CA ARG A 499 -5.56 -10.91 25.50
C ARG A 499 -4.09 -10.92 25.09
N SER A 500 -3.79 -11.58 23.99
CA SER A 500 -2.51 -11.41 23.30
C SER A 500 -2.68 -10.41 22.17
N THR A 501 -1.62 -9.69 21.80
CA THR A 501 -1.61 -8.89 20.56
C THR A 501 -1.63 -9.76 19.30
N ASP A 502 -1.27 -11.04 19.41
CA ASP A 502 -1.07 -11.93 18.26
C ASP A 502 -2.02 -13.11 18.18
N TYR A 503 -2.39 -13.67 19.34
CA TYR A 503 -2.99 -15.00 19.38
C TYR A 503 -4.26 -15.06 20.23
N CYS A 504 -5.28 -15.69 19.68
CA CYS A 504 -6.37 -16.19 20.49
C CYS A 504 -5.85 -17.35 21.34
N PHE A 505 -5.99 -17.21 22.66
CA PHE A 505 -5.62 -18.27 23.60
C PHE A 505 -6.50 -19.50 23.42
N SER A 506 -5.96 -20.68 23.73
CA SER A 506 -6.75 -21.92 23.73
C SER A 506 -7.98 -21.80 24.64
N GLU A 507 -9.14 -22.16 24.11
CA GLU A 507 -10.43 -22.07 24.81
C GLU A 507 -11.17 -23.40 24.71
N LEU A 508 -11.87 -23.77 25.79
CA LEU A 508 -12.74 -24.94 25.82
C LEU A 508 -14.15 -24.54 25.39
N SER A 509 -14.70 -25.24 24.41
CA SER A 509 -16.12 -25.19 24.09
C SER A 509 -16.79 -26.51 24.47
N PHE A 510 -17.92 -26.39 25.18
CA PHE A 510 -18.75 -27.52 25.56
C PHE A 510 -19.81 -27.77 24.50
N SER A 511 -20.00 -29.04 24.15
CA SER A 511 -21.05 -29.50 23.26
C SER A 511 -21.67 -30.80 23.82
N ASN A 512 -22.76 -31.25 23.19
CA ASN A 512 -23.42 -32.51 23.57
C ASN A 512 -22.50 -33.73 23.37
N ASP A 513 -21.55 -33.65 22.43
CA ASP A 513 -20.61 -34.74 22.10
C ASP A 513 -19.30 -34.66 22.90
N GLY A 514 -19.18 -33.71 23.83
CA GLY A 514 -18.07 -33.57 24.75
C GLY A 514 -17.33 -32.23 24.66
N MET A 515 -16.10 -32.24 25.17
CA MET A 515 -15.27 -31.05 25.35
C MET A 515 -14.29 -30.86 24.19
N HIS A 516 -14.38 -29.73 23.50
CA HIS A 516 -13.51 -29.40 22.37
C HIS A 516 -12.57 -28.24 22.72
N LEU A 517 -11.27 -28.48 22.63
CA LEU A 517 -10.24 -27.47 22.89
C LEU A 517 -9.80 -26.81 21.58
N TRP A 518 -10.08 -25.52 21.42
CA TRP A 518 -9.54 -24.73 20.30
C TRP A 518 -8.05 -24.50 20.48
N THR A 519 -7.28 -24.74 19.43
CA THR A 519 -5.83 -24.52 19.46
C THR A 519 -5.50 -23.04 19.39
N THR A 520 -4.45 -22.62 20.09
CA THR A 520 -3.95 -21.24 20.05
C THR A 520 -3.66 -20.83 18.62
N THR A 521 -4.29 -19.75 18.16
CA THR A 521 -4.30 -19.38 16.73
C THR A 521 -4.08 -17.88 16.57
N ARG A 522 -3.37 -17.50 15.50
CA ARG A 522 -3.04 -16.11 15.23
C ARG A 522 -4.26 -15.31 14.76
N VAL A 523 -4.31 -14.01 15.07
CA VAL A 523 -5.31 -13.08 14.51
C VAL A 523 -5.36 -13.19 12.99
N GLY A 524 -6.57 -13.29 12.44
CA GLY A 524 -6.85 -13.49 11.01
C GLY A 524 -6.79 -14.95 10.56
N GLU A 525 -6.32 -15.88 11.40
CA GLU A 525 -6.24 -17.30 11.06
C GLU A 525 -7.41 -18.11 11.61
N ILE A 526 -7.67 -19.22 10.92
CA ILE A 526 -8.69 -20.19 11.28
C ILE A 526 -8.06 -21.29 12.11
N ALA A 527 -8.68 -21.58 13.25
CA ALA A 527 -8.28 -22.63 14.17
C ALA A 527 -9.14 -23.87 14.03
N MET A 528 -8.55 -25.01 14.37
CA MET A 528 -9.25 -26.26 14.55
C MET A 528 -9.18 -26.70 16.01
N THR A 529 -10.06 -27.63 16.35
CA THR A 529 -10.03 -28.32 17.62
C THR A 529 -8.79 -29.22 17.71
N LYS A 530 -8.19 -29.32 18.90
CA LYS A 530 -7.02 -30.18 19.14
C LYS A 530 -7.34 -31.65 18.86
N ASN A 531 -8.52 -32.09 19.31
CA ASN A 531 -9.07 -33.39 18.97
C ASN A 531 -9.74 -33.30 17.60
N LEU A 532 -9.49 -34.28 16.73
CA LEU A 532 -10.02 -34.30 15.39
C LEU A 532 -11.56 -34.36 15.42
N CYS A 533 -12.22 -33.31 14.94
CA CYS A 533 -13.67 -33.18 14.87
C CYS A 533 -14.06 -32.76 13.45
N SER A 534 -14.72 -33.67 12.74
CA SER A 534 -15.11 -33.47 11.33
C SER A 534 -16.61 -33.28 11.21
N GLN A 535 -17.02 -32.54 10.17
CA GLN A 535 -18.39 -32.39 9.70
C GLN A 535 -18.69 -33.45 8.65
N LYS A 536 -19.98 -33.60 8.28
CA LYS A 536 -20.47 -34.62 7.32
C LYS A 536 -19.78 -34.57 5.96
N ASP A 537 -19.41 -33.37 5.54
CA ASP A 537 -18.79 -33.08 4.26
C ASP A 537 -17.26 -33.23 4.28
N GLY A 538 -16.69 -33.67 5.41
CA GLY A 538 -15.25 -33.82 5.61
C GLY A 538 -14.53 -32.51 5.94
N MET A 539 -15.26 -31.41 6.20
CA MET A 539 -14.69 -30.19 6.74
C MET A 539 -14.41 -30.34 8.24
N PRO A 540 -13.27 -29.87 8.74
CA PRO A 540 -13.06 -29.76 10.17
C PRO A 540 -13.94 -28.65 10.75
N TYR A 541 -14.32 -28.76 12.03
CA TYR A 541 -14.86 -27.59 12.72
C TYR A 541 -13.80 -26.52 12.87
N THR A 542 -14.20 -25.29 12.58
CA THR A 542 -13.29 -24.16 12.53
C THR A 542 -13.79 -22.96 13.31
N ARG A 543 -12.85 -22.16 13.82
CA ARG A 543 -13.14 -20.90 14.50
C ARG A 543 -12.14 -19.85 14.08
N LEU A 544 -12.61 -18.68 13.68
CA LEU A 544 -11.75 -17.57 13.26
C LEU A 544 -11.25 -16.80 14.48
N CYS A 545 -9.95 -16.55 14.54
CA CYS A 545 -9.37 -15.63 15.51
C CYS A 545 -9.44 -14.19 14.97
N LEU A 546 -10.15 -13.32 15.67
CA LEU A 546 -10.34 -11.90 15.35
C LEU A 546 -9.49 -11.02 16.27
N GLY A 547 -9.34 -9.75 15.92
CA GLY A 547 -8.66 -8.76 16.77
C GLY A 547 -7.82 -7.78 15.96
N ASP A 548 -7.23 -6.85 16.68
CA ASP A 548 -6.26 -5.89 16.16
C ASP A 548 -5.11 -5.71 17.17
N PHE A 549 -4.10 -4.93 16.81
CA PHE A 549 -2.93 -4.73 17.65
C PHE A 549 -3.27 -4.03 18.96
N VAL A 550 -4.24 -3.11 18.97
CA VAL A 550 -4.59 -2.28 20.14
C VAL A 550 -5.39 -3.10 21.16
N HIS A 551 -6.45 -3.76 20.73
CA HIS A 551 -7.44 -4.46 21.55
C HIS A 551 -7.13 -5.95 21.75
N GLY A 552 -6.16 -6.48 21.02
CA GLY A 552 -5.73 -7.86 21.09
C GLY A 552 -6.74 -8.87 20.51
N ALA A 553 -6.29 -10.12 20.48
CA ALA A 553 -6.94 -11.24 19.85
C ALA A 553 -8.11 -11.81 20.68
N TYR A 554 -9.20 -12.18 20.01
CA TYR A 554 -10.36 -12.86 20.58
C TYR A 554 -11.03 -13.78 19.55
N TRP A 555 -11.68 -14.83 20.04
CA TRP A 555 -12.36 -15.78 19.16
C TRP A 555 -13.68 -15.24 18.63
N LYS A 556 -13.97 -15.49 17.35
CA LYS A 556 -15.30 -15.30 16.78
C LYS A 556 -16.33 -16.15 17.52
N GLU A 557 -17.51 -15.60 17.78
CA GLU A 557 -18.60 -16.32 18.42
C GLU A 557 -19.09 -17.48 17.53
N LEU A 558 -19.45 -18.60 18.18
CA LEU A 558 -20.01 -19.76 17.50
C LEU A 558 -21.52 -19.55 17.35
N THR A 559 -22.03 -19.61 16.12
CA THR A 559 -23.46 -19.46 15.84
C THR A 559 -24.25 -20.74 16.09
N GLN A 560 -23.58 -21.91 16.13
CA GLN A 560 -24.17 -23.22 16.34
C GLN A 560 -23.27 -24.09 17.23
N PRO A 561 -23.84 -25.03 18.01
CA PRO A 561 -23.05 -25.98 18.79
C PRO A 561 -22.26 -26.94 17.87
N VAL A 562 -21.10 -27.38 18.35
CA VAL A 562 -20.22 -28.32 17.64
C VAL A 562 -20.79 -29.74 17.74
N VAL A 563 -20.98 -30.43 16.61
CA VAL A 563 -21.43 -31.83 16.53
C VAL A 563 -20.46 -32.62 15.66
N CYS A 564 -19.71 -33.56 16.24
CA CYS A 564 -18.58 -34.20 15.57
C CYS A 564 -18.96 -35.54 14.93
N GLU A 565 -18.58 -35.73 13.67
CA GLU A 565 -18.56 -37.04 13.04
C GLU A 565 -17.20 -37.74 13.18
N SER A 566 -17.21 -39.08 13.09
CA SER A 566 -15.98 -39.87 13.13
C SER A 566 -15.12 -39.59 11.89
N PRO A 567 -13.84 -39.21 12.06
CA PRO A 567 -12.96 -38.89 10.94
C PRO A 567 -12.62 -40.13 10.12
N LYS A 568 -12.37 -39.93 8.82
CA LYS A 568 -11.86 -41.00 7.95
C LYS A 568 -10.46 -41.44 8.42
N ASN A 569 -10.11 -42.70 8.14
CA ASN A 569 -8.85 -43.29 8.60
C ASN A 569 -7.61 -42.53 8.07
N ASN A 570 -7.63 -42.09 6.81
CA ASN A 570 -6.56 -41.27 6.23
C ASN A 570 -6.42 -39.91 6.93
N THR A 571 -7.52 -39.23 7.23
CA THR A 571 -7.51 -37.96 7.98
C THR A 571 -6.92 -38.14 9.37
N LYS A 572 -7.27 -39.25 10.05
CA LYS A 572 -6.69 -39.61 11.34
C LYS A 572 -5.17 -39.81 11.25
N VAL A 573 -4.69 -40.56 10.25
CA VAL A 573 -3.25 -40.76 10.02
C VAL A 573 -2.53 -39.43 9.76
N LEU A 574 -3.09 -38.54 8.94
CA LEU A 574 -2.49 -37.24 8.64
C LEU A 574 -2.46 -36.31 9.88
N HIS A 575 -3.54 -36.32 10.67
CA HIS A 575 -3.59 -35.61 11.96
C HIS A 575 -2.56 -36.17 12.94
N ASP A 576 -2.51 -37.50 13.11
CA ASP A 576 -1.55 -38.16 13.99
C ASP A 576 -0.11 -37.87 13.58
N LEU A 577 0.21 -37.85 12.28
CA LEU A 577 1.53 -37.43 11.77
C LEU A 577 1.88 -36.00 12.17
N GLN A 578 0.91 -35.08 12.03
CA GLN A 578 1.08 -33.67 12.36
C GLN A 578 1.24 -33.46 13.88
N VAL A 579 0.51 -34.23 14.70
CA VAL A 579 0.54 -34.13 16.17
C VAL A 579 1.74 -34.86 16.79
N ALA A 580 2.13 -36.02 16.25
CA ALA A 580 3.19 -36.88 16.81
C ALA A 580 4.60 -36.25 16.74
N LYS A 581 4.75 -35.05 16.18
CA LYS A 581 6.04 -34.35 16.02
C LYS A 581 7.11 -35.27 15.40
N MET A 582 6.74 -36.10 14.43
CA MET A 582 7.71 -36.83 13.61
C MET A 582 8.67 -35.89 12.86
N PHE A 583 8.51 -34.57 12.95
CA PHE A 583 9.45 -33.51 12.53
C PHE A 583 10.84 -33.58 13.17
N LYS A 584 11.05 -34.41 14.20
CA LYS A 584 12.42 -34.79 14.63
C LYS A 584 13.11 -35.76 13.65
N SER A 585 12.36 -36.34 12.72
CA SER A 585 12.86 -37.22 11.66
C SER A 585 13.32 -36.40 10.45
N PRO A 586 14.23 -36.94 9.63
CA PRO A 586 14.66 -36.31 8.39
C PRO A 586 13.49 -35.95 7.46
N PRO A 587 13.45 -34.73 6.90
CA PRO A 587 12.44 -34.25 5.95
C PRO A 587 12.05 -35.23 4.84
N ASP A 588 13.03 -35.90 4.25
CA ASP A 588 12.86 -36.86 3.16
C ASP A 588 12.01 -38.07 3.55
N LYS A 589 12.09 -38.53 4.81
CA LYS A 589 11.30 -39.65 5.30
C LYS A 589 9.85 -39.26 5.56
N VAL A 590 9.65 -38.08 6.14
CA VAL A 590 8.32 -37.54 6.44
C VAL A 590 7.53 -37.34 5.14
N LEU A 591 8.15 -36.72 4.14
CA LEU A 591 7.53 -36.48 2.85
C LEU A 591 7.29 -37.77 2.05
N LYS A 592 8.18 -38.78 2.16
CA LYS A 592 7.98 -40.09 1.53
C LYS A 592 6.76 -40.81 2.10
N TYR A 593 6.60 -40.79 3.42
CA TYR A 593 5.43 -41.35 4.09
C TYR A 593 4.14 -40.59 3.73
N LEU A 594 4.22 -39.26 3.67
CA LEU A 594 3.12 -38.39 3.25
C LEU A 594 2.67 -38.73 1.83
N LYS A 595 3.61 -38.79 0.88
CA LYS A 595 3.36 -39.19 -0.52
C LYS A 595 2.65 -40.55 -0.59
N TYR A 596 3.15 -41.56 0.12
CA TYR A 596 2.53 -42.89 0.17
C TYR A 596 1.09 -42.85 0.70
N THR A 597 0.86 -42.08 1.77
CA THR A 597 -0.46 -41.93 2.39
C THR A 597 -1.47 -41.28 1.45
N ILE A 598 -1.08 -40.21 0.76
CA ILE A 598 -1.92 -39.51 -0.22
C ILE A 598 -2.22 -40.41 -1.42
N ALA A 599 -1.20 -41.10 -1.96
CA ALA A 599 -1.37 -42.00 -3.10
C ALA A 599 -2.35 -43.14 -2.81
N LYS A 600 -2.27 -43.75 -1.63
CA LYS A 600 -3.17 -44.84 -1.20
C LYS A 600 -4.62 -44.37 -0.96
N SER A 601 -4.82 -43.10 -0.66
CA SER A 601 -6.12 -42.54 -0.26
C SER A 601 -6.74 -41.60 -1.28
N LYS A 602 -6.22 -41.54 -2.52
CA LYS A 602 -6.58 -40.55 -3.56
C LYS A 602 -8.09 -40.29 -3.72
N ASN A 603 -8.91 -41.35 -3.69
CA ASN A 603 -10.37 -41.24 -3.88
C ASN A 603 -11.14 -40.87 -2.59
N ASN A 604 -10.47 -40.84 -1.44
CA ASN A 604 -11.07 -40.61 -0.13
C ASN A 604 -10.59 -39.31 0.53
N ILE A 605 -9.75 -38.52 -0.17
CA ILE A 605 -9.23 -37.25 0.33
C ILE A 605 -10.38 -36.26 0.56
N VAL A 606 -10.41 -35.68 1.76
CA VAL A 606 -11.39 -34.68 2.18
C VAL A 606 -10.72 -33.32 2.42
N PRO A 607 -11.49 -32.22 2.56
CA PRO A 607 -10.90 -30.89 2.73
C PRO A 607 -9.93 -30.76 3.91
N ALA A 608 -10.20 -31.47 5.02
CA ALA A 608 -9.32 -31.54 6.19
C ALA A 608 -7.93 -32.13 5.87
N ASP A 609 -7.85 -33.07 4.93
CA ASP A 609 -6.58 -33.72 4.57
C ASP A 609 -5.62 -32.72 3.91
N ILE A 610 -6.12 -31.87 3.00
CA ILE A 610 -5.33 -30.80 2.37
C ILE A 610 -4.79 -29.83 3.42
N PHE A 611 -5.59 -29.53 4.46
CA PHE A 611 -5.15 -28.73 5.59
C PHE A 611 -3.97 -29.37 6.33
N PHE A 612 -4.06 -30.66 6.67
CA PHE A 612 -2.96 -31.35 7.36
C PHE A 612 -1.71 -31.50 6.47
N ILE A 613 -1.90 -31.74 5.18
CA ILE A 613 -0.80 -31.85 4.20
C ILE A 613 0.03 -30.57 4.18
N TYR A 614 -0.59 -29.38 4.09
CA TYR A 614 0.21 -28.15 4.10
C TYR A 614 0.89 -27.90 5.45
N LYS A 615 0.24 -28.24 6.57
CA LYS A 615 0.86 -28.12 7.91
C LYS A 615 2.11 -29.00 8.03
N ILE A 616 2.08 -30.20 7.47
CA ILE A 616 3.23 -31.10 7.43
C ILE A 616 4.36 -30.51 6.57
N ILE A 617 4.03 -29.99 5.36
CA ILE A 617 5.01 -29.34 4.48
C ILE A 617 5.63 -28.09 5.13
N GLN A 618 4.80 -27.28 5.80
CA GLN A 618 5.26 -26.11 6.55
C GLN A 618 6.23 -26.50 7.67
N ALA A 619 5.94 -27.55 8.42
CA ALA A 619 6.85 -28.02 9.47
C ALA A 619 8.16 -28.59 8.90
N VAL A 620 8.13 -29.22 7.73
CA VAL A 620 9.34 -29.66 7.02
C VAL A 620 10.23 -28.47 6.63
N LEU A 621 9.64 -27.40 6.11
CA LEU A 621 10.31 -26.12 5.83
C LEU A 621 11.01 -25.51 7.06
N GLU A 622 10.33 -25.56 8.21
CA GLU A 622 10.86 -25.04 9.47
C GLU A 622 12.07 -25.83 9.96
N VAL A 623 12.04 -27.17 9.86
CA VAL A 623 13.17 -28.04 10.18
C VAL A 623 14.38 -27.71 9.31
N HIS A 624 14.17 -27.50 8.01
CA HIS A 624 15.23 -27.09 7.08
C HIS A 624 15.89 -25.77 7.52
N SER A 625 15.09 -24.72 7.69
CA SER A 625 15.57 -23.36 8.00
C SER A 625 16.27 -23.26 9.36
N SER A 626 15.98 -24.18 10.28
CA SER A 626 16.54 -24.20 11.63
C SER A 626 17.88 -24.94 11.75
N ASN A 627 18.16 -25.91 10.88
CA ASN A 627 19.34 -26.77 10.96
C ASN A 627 20.48 -26.31 10.05
N SER A 628 21.34 -25.42 10.54
CA SER A 628 22.59 -25.03 9.85
C SER A 628 23.59 -26.18 9.67
N ALA A 629 23.39 -27.31 10.35
CA ALA A 629 24.24 -28.50 10.27
C ALA A 629 24.00 -29.37 9.01
N PHE A 630 22.94 -29.12 8.24
CA PHE A 630 22.59 -29.90 7.05
C PHE A 630 23.20 -29.37 5.73
N GLN A 631 23.98 -28.30 5.77
CA GLN A 631 24.47 -27.57 4.58
C GLN A 631 25.91 -27.93 4.15
N GLN A 632 26.48 -29.08 4.57
CA GLN A 632 27.93 -29.31 4.41
C GLN A 632 28.36 -30.63 3.71
N THR A 633 27.45 -31.48 3.20
CA THR A 633 27.90 -32.72 2.50
C THR A 633 27.13 -33.06 1.21
N ASN A 634 27.80 -33.72 0.24
CA ASN A 634 27.20 -34.22 -1.02
C ASN A 634 26.06 -35.23 -0.79
N LYS A 635 26.07 -35.95 0.34
CA LYS A 635 25.00 -36.87 0.76
C LYS A 635 23.72 -36.14 1.16
N ASP A 636 23.80 -34.84 1.44
CA ASP A 636 22.65 -34.01 1.79
C ASP A 636 22.01 -33.40 0.53
N LEU A 637 22.80 -33.08 -0.50
CA LEU A 637 22.30 -32.60 -1.80
C LEU A 637 21.32 -33.58 -2.47
N THR A 638 21.66 -34.87 -2.47
CA THR A 638 20.81 -35.95 -3.02
C THR A 638 19.52 -36.14 -2.22
N LYS A 639 19.55 -35.98 -0.89
CA LYS A 639 18.33 -35.98 -0.07
C LYS A 639 17.42 -34.81 -0.41
N TRP A 640 17.98 -33.64 -0.69
CA TRP A 640 17.20 -32.44 -1.03
C TRP A 640 16.60 -32.49 -2.43
N LYS A 641 17.32 -33.02 -3.43
CA LYS A 641 16.72 -33.34 -4.75
C LYS A 641 15.52 -34.30 -4.57
N ASN A 642 15.65 -35.32 -3.72
CA ASN A 642 14.54 -36.23 -3.41
C ASN A 642 13.36 -35.56 -2.68
N VAL A 643 13.63 -34.61 -1.78
CA VAL A 643 12.59 -33.79 -1.13
C VAL A 643 11.81 -33.00 -2.18
N LEU A 644 12.51 -32.31 -3.09
CA LEU A 644 11.93 -31.54 -4.19
C LEU A 644 10.98 -32.41 -5.04
N TYR A 645 11.43 -33.61 -5.45
CA TYR A 645 10.61 -34.54 -6.24
C TYR A 645 9.35 -34.98 -5.50
N GLN A 646 9.46 -35.29 -4.21
CA GLN A 646 8.31 -35.70 -3.41
C GLN A 646 7.26 -34.59 -3.28
N ILE A 647 7.70 -33.33 -3.19
CA ILE A 647 6.80 -32.17 -3.13
C ILE A 647 6.08 -31.95 -4.44
N PHE A 648 6.76 -32.09 -5.57
CA PHE A 648 6.12 -32.00 -6.89
C PHE A 648 5.10 -33.13 -7.11
N ASP A 649 5.39 -34.35 -6.64
CA ASP A 649 4.42 -35.45 -6.68
C ASP A 649 3.18 -35.19 -5.82
N ILE A 650 3.36 -34.59 -4.64
CA ILE A 650 2.24 -34.16 -3.79
C ILE A 650 1.41 -33.11 -4.54
N TYR A 651 2.04 -32.09 -5.13
CA TYR A 651 1.36 -31.07 -5.94
C TYR A 651 0.54 -31.71 -7.07
N ASN A 652 1.15 -32.61 -7.85
CA ASN A 652 0.48 -33.30 -8.96
C ASN A 652 -0.70 -34.15 -8.51
N THR A 653 -0.65 -34.69 -7.29
CA THR A 653 -1.75 -35.47 -6.73
C THR A 653 -2.89 -34.55 -6.29
N LEU A 654 -2.58 -33.43 -5.64
CA LEU A 654 -3.57 -32.47 -5.13
C LEU A 654 -4.34 -31.75 -6.23
N ILE A 655 -3.68 -31.37 -7.33
CA ILE A 655 -4.34 -30.70 -8.46
C ILE A 655 -5.30 -31.64 -9.22
N GLY A 656 -5.11 -32.95 -9.09
CA GLY A 656 -5.97 -33.98 -9.70
C GLY A 656 -7.13 -34.45 -8.82
N LEU A 657 -7.44 -33.74 -7.73
CA LEU A 657 -8.56 -34.05 -6.83
C LEU A 657 -9.89 -33.50 -7.36
N ASP A 658 -11.00 -33.94 -6.76
CA ASP A 658 -12.33 -33.43 -7.04
C ASP A 658 -12.42 -31.92 -6.76
N SER A 659 -12.98 -31.17 -7.71
CA SER A 659 -13.13 -29.71 -7.62
C SER A 659 -13.90 -29.25 -6.39
N LYS A 660 -14.87 -30.05 -5.90
CA LYS A 660 -15.59 -29.77 -4.66
C LYS A 660 -14.67 -29.81 -3.44
N VAL A 661 -13.76 -30.78 -3.36
CA VAL A 661 -12.79 -30.89 -2.26
C VAL A 661 -11.85 -29.69 -2.27
N ILE A 662 -11.32 -29.33 -3.45
CA ILE A 662 -10.43 -28.17 -3.62
C ILE A 662 -11.14 -26.86 -3.20
N LYS A 663 -12.39 -26.66 -3.64
CA LYS A 663 -13.19 -25.47 -3.30
C LYS A 663 -13.40 -25.35 -1.79
N MET A 664 -13.80 -26.43 -1.13
CA MET A 664 -14.00 -26.44 0.32
C MET A 664 -12.68 -26.26 1.09
N SER A 665 -11.57 -26.81 0.60
CA SER A 665 -10.24 -26.53 1.16
C SER A 665 -9.80 -25.08 1.00
N ALA A 666 -10.24 -24.39 -0.05
CA ALA A 666 -9.98 -22.96 -0.23
C ALA A 666 -10.73 -22.11 0.82
N GLU A 667 -11.93 -22.52 1.27
CA GLU A 667 -12.65 -21.88 2.38
C GLU A 667 -11.89 -21.99 3.71
N LEU A 668 -11.10 -23.05 3.89
CA LEU A 668 -10.16 -23.21 5.02
C LEU A 668 -8.85 -22.43 4.84
N ASN A 669 -8.69 -21.68 3.73
CA ASN A 669 -7.43 -21.06 3.30
C ASN A 669 -6.28 -22.07 3.11
N ALA A 670 -6.58 -23.38 3.00
CA ALA A 670 -5.58 -24.44 2.99
C ALA A 670 -4.83 -24.50 1.65
N THR A 671 -5.52 -24.28 0.53
CA THR A 671 -4.90 -24.23 -0.81
C THR A 671 -3.89 -23.08 -0.92
N ASN A 672 -4.21 -21.91 -0.38
CA ASN A 672 -3.34 -20.74 -0.40
C ASN A 672 -2.11 -20.93 0.48
N LYS A 673 -2.31 -21.50 1.69
CA LYS A 673 -1.21 -21.83 2.60
C LYS A 673 -0.31 -22.91 1.99
N PHE A 674 -0.88 -23.94 1.36
CA PHE A 674 -0.13 -24.94 0.61
C PHE A 674 0.70 -24.31 -0.50
N LEU A 675 0.10 -23.52 -1.39
CA LEU A 675 0.79 -22.85 -2.49
C LEU A 675 1.93 -21.95 -1.99
N LYS A 676 1.69 -21.20 -0.91
CA LYS A 676 2.71 -20.35 -0.30
C LYS A 676 3.90 -21.15 0.23
N SER A 677 3.62 -22.23 0.97
CA SER A 677 4.66 -23.13 1.47
C SER A 677 5.39 -23.84 0.33
N PHE A 678 4.67 -24.27 -0.69
CA PHE A 678 5.24 -24.89 -1.89
C PHE A 678 6.19 -23.94 -2.62
N GLU A 679 5.74 -22.72 -2.94
CA GLU A 679 6.54 -21.70 -3.62
C GLU A 679 7.82 -21.37 -2.84
N MET A 680 7.69 -21.15 -1.52
CA MET A 680 8.81 -20.85 -0.63
C MET A 680 9.81 -22.01 -0.55
N LEU A 681 9.32 -23.26 -0.52
CA LEU A 681 10.17 -24.44 -0.48
C LEU A 681 10.95 -24.63 -1.78
N CYS A 682 10.32 -24.39 -2.93
CA CYS A 682 11.05 -24.36 -4.21
C CYS A 682 12.13 -23.28 -4.21
N ASP A 683 11.84 -22.07 -3.69
CA ASP A 683 12.80 -20.97 -3.66
C ASP A 683 13.98 -21.29 -2.72
N THR A 684 13.71 -21.80 -1.52
CA THR A 684 14.77 -22.18 -0.57
C THR A 684 15.65 -23.29 -1.12
N LEU A 685 15.07 -24.32 -1.75
CA LEU A 685 15.86 -25.42 -2.30
C LEU A 685 16.72 -24.98 -3.48
N SER A 686 16.28 -23.98 -4.26
CA SER A 686 17.07 -23.45 -5.38
C SER A 686 18.37 -22.77 -4.96
N THR A 687 18.44 -22.22 -3.75
CA THR A 687 19.66 -21.57 -3.23
C THR A 687 20.70 -22.55 -2.69
N ASP A 688 20.26 -23.73 -2.24
CA ASP A 688 21.13 -24.76 -1.67
C ASP A 688 21.63 -25.77 -2.73
N LEU A 689 21.03 -25.78 -3.91
CA LEU A 689 21.44 -26.62 -5.04
C LEU A 689 22.63 -25.96 -5.76
N SER A 690 23.83 -26.15 -5.23
CA SER A 690 25.08 -25.89 -5.96
C SER A 690 25.10 -26.74 -7.23
N PHE A 691 25.27 -26.11 -8.40
CA PHE A 691 25.56 -26.76 -9.68
C PHE A 691 26.95 -27.41 -9.64
N THR A 692 27.11 -28.48 -8.86
CA THR A 692 28.37 -29.23 -8.78
C THR A 692 28.09 -30.71 -8.95
N GLN A 693 28.68 -31.24 -10.03
CA GLN A 693 28.80 -32.63 -10.45
C GLN A 693 28.50 -33.67 -9.36
N ILE A 694 27.52 -34.53 -9.63
CA ILE A 694 27.59 -35.92 -9.18
C ILE A 694 27.26 -36.77 -10.41
N ASP A 695 28.30 -37.42 -10.93
CA ASP A 695 28.25 -38.45 -11.95
C ASP A 695 27.18 -39.51 -11.62
N ASN A 696 26.49 -39.94 -12.67
CA ASN A 696 25.45 -40.95 -12.63
C ASN A 696 25.95 -42.26 -12.02
N GLY A 697 25.40 -42.62 -10.86
CA GLY A 697 25.17 -44.03 -10.53
C GLY A 697 23.79 -44.40 -11.09
N GLU A 698 23.75 -45.20 -12.16
CA GLU A 698 22.53 -45.86 -12.62
C GLU A 698 21.92 -46.67 -11.47
N GLU A 699 20.89 -46.13 -10.82
CA GLU A 699 20.06 -46.91 -9.91
C GLU A 699 18.61 -46.89 -10.42
N TYR A 700 18.20 -48.06 -10.90
CA TYR A 700 16.88 -48.44 -11.43
C TYR A 700 15.71 -47.71 -10.74
N LEU A 701 15.12 -46.73 -11.41
CA LEU A 701 13.78 -46.20 -11.12
C LEU A 701 12.96 -46.09 -12.40
N SER A 702 12.80 -47.23 -13.06
CA SER A 702 11.81 -47.47 -14.12
C SER A 702 10.39 -47.40 -13.55
N GLU A 703 9.90 -46.17 -13.25
CA GLU A 703 8.46 -45.81 -13.10
C GLU A 703 8.21 -44.33 -12.73
N LEU A 704 9.17 -43.40 -12.86
CA LEU A 704 8.93 -42.00 -12.50
C LEU A 704 8.14 -41.22 -13.57
N HIS A 705 7.00 -40.62 -13.19
CA HIS A 705 6.20 -39.71 -14.03
C HIS A 705 6.83 -38.31 -14.26
N SER A 706 8.06 -38.09 -13.80
CA SER A 706 8.79 -36.82 -13.90
C SER A 706 10.20 -37.02 -14.45
N GLU A 707 10.80 -35.96 -14.97
CA GLU A 707 12.14 -35.96 -15.55
C GLU A 707 12.91 -34.72 -15.11
N THR A 708 14.21 -34.89 -14.88
CA THR A 708 15.11 -33.78 -14.55
C THR A 708 16.22 -33.74 -15.58
N ILE A 709 16.50 -32.55 -16.12
CA ILE A 709 17.54 -32.31 -17.12
C ILE A 709 18.42 -31.17 -16.61
N ASP A 710 19.70 -31.46 -16.39
CA ASP A 710 20.71 -30.51 -15.93
C ASP A 710 21.58 -30.09 -17.14
N TYR A 711 21.59 -28.80 -17.46
CA TYR A 711 22.38 -28.15 -18.52
C TYR A 711 23.50 -27.33 -17.86
N ASP A 712 24.57 -28.00 -17.45
CA ASP A 712 25.66 -27.40 -16.68
C ASP A 712 26.43 -26.32 -17.45
N ASP A 713 26.53 -26.48 -18.78
CA ASP A 713 27.22 -25.56 -19.70
C ASP A 713 26.57 -24.17 -19.77
N ILE A 714 25.26 -24.10 -19.51
CA ILE A 714 24.49 -22.85 -19.49
C ILE A 714 23.89 -22.51 -18.13
N GLY A 715 24.16 -23.32 -17.10
CA GLY A 715 23.72 -23.07 -15.74
C GLY A 715 22.22 -23.21 -15.52
N VAL A 716 21.58 -24.20 -16.14
CA VAL A 716 20.12 -24.40 -16.05
C VAL A 716 19.77 -25.82 -15.60
N SER A 717 18.90 -25.95 -14.61
CA SER A 717 18.26 -27.22 -14.24
C SER A 717 16.76 -27.16 -14.49
N VAL A 718 16.24 -28.16 -15.18
CA VAL A 718 14.82 -28.27 -15.58
C VAL A 718 14.19 -29.48 -14.93
N TYR A 719 13.07 -29.28 -14.25
CA TYR A 719 12.23 -30.36 -13.76
C TYR A 719 10.88 -30.35 -14.48
N ILE A 720 10.58 -31.47 -15.14
CA ILE A 720 9.40 -31.68 -15.98
C ILE A 720 8.46 -32.64 -15.26
N SER A 721 7.21 -32.22 -15.10
CA SER A 721 6.19 -33.00 -14.42
C SER A 721 4.83 -32.89 -15.10
N LYS A 722 3.84 -33.64 -14.60
CA LYS A 722 2.51 -33.72 -15.24
C LYS A 722 1.79 -32.37 -15.30
N TYR A 723 1.87 -31.56 -14.24
CA TYR A 723 1.11 -30.31 -14.11
C TYR A 723 1.95 -29.07 -13.79
N ILE A 724 3.27 -29.24 -13.66
CA ILE A 724 4.21 -28.17 -13.36
C ILE A 724 5.52 -28.35 -14.13
N LEU A 725 6.08 -27.24 -14.61
CA LEU A 725 7.47 -27.12 -15.04
C LEU A 725 8.21 -26.22 -14.06
N TYR A 726 9.44 -26.59 -13.70
CA TYR A 726 10.30 -25.83 -12.81
C TYR A 726 11.67 -25.64 -13.44
N PHE A 727 12.18 -24.42 -13.40
CA PHE A 727 13.48 -24.04 -13.94
C PHE A 727 14.28 -23.31 -12.86
N SER A 728 15.51 -23.75 -12.62
CA SER A 728 16.51 -23.05 -11.81
C SER A 728 17.64 -22.60 -12.72
N ILE A 729 17.90 -21.30 -12.77
CA ILE A 729 18.79 -20.67 -13.77
C ILE A 729 19.82 -19.80 -13.04
N ASN A 730 21.11 -19.98 -13.35
CA ASN A 730 22.17 -19.07 -12.96
C ASN A 730 22.66 -18.25 -14.19
N PRO A 731 22.22 -16.99 -14.35
CA PRO A 731 22.62 -16.15 -15.47
C PRO A 731 24.10 -15.78 -15.47
N SER A 732 24.83 -15.95 -14.37
CA SER A 732 26.28 -15.69 -14.36
C SER A 732 27.09 -16.69 -15.19
N ILE A 733 26.52 -17.86 -15.55
CA ILE A 733 27.22 -18.90 -16.32
C ILE A 733 27.20 -18.58 -17.82
N ALA A 734 26.01 -18.45 -18.42
CA ALA A 734 25.87 -18.25 -19.88
C ALA A 734 24.89 -17.13 -20.27
N ASN A 735 24.64 -16.17 -19.37
CA ASN A 735 23.69 -15.06 -19.57
C ASN A 735 22.23 -15.50 -19.81
N VAL A 736 21.90 -16.79 -19.62
CA VAL A 736 20.53 -17.29 -19.65
C VAL A 736 19.79 -16.81 -18.41
N SER A 737 18.61 -16.21 -18.57
CA SER A 737 17.83 -15.66 -17.45
C SER A 737 16.34 -15.94 -17.54
N GLY A 738 15.92 -16.74 -18.50
CA GLY A 738 14.52 -16.99 -18.76
C GLY A 738 14.22 -18.13 -19.70
N ILE A 739 12.94 -18.29 -19.96
CA ILE A 739 12.38 -19.36 -20.80
C ILE A 739 11.31 -18.80 -21.74
N ALA A 740 11.12 -19.49 -22.85
CA ALA A 740 9.95 -19.39 -23.71
C ALA A 740 9.37 -20.80 -23.94
N LEU A 741 8.04 -20.92 -23.95
CA LEU A 741 7.29 -22.13 -24.28
C LEU A 741 6.57 -21.93 -25.61
N PHE A 742 6.62 -22.96 -26.45
CA PHE A 742 6.05 -22.96 -27.79
C PHE A 742 5.18 -24.18 -28.01
N ALA A 743 4.09 -24.01 -28.77
CA ALA A 743 3.26 -25.12 -29.21
C ALA A 743 3.97 -25.95 -30.29
N ASN A 744 3.93 -27.28 -30.18
CA ASN A 744 4.44 -28.21 -31.17
C ASN A 744 3.39 -28.42 -32.27
N ASN A 745 3.44 -27.61 -33.33
CA ASN A 745 2.57 -27.79 -34.51
C ASN A 745 3.25 -28.62 -35.63
N ASN A 746 4.59 -28.68 -35.66
CA ASN A 746 5.35 -29.38 -36.70
C ASN A 746 5.98 -30.67 -36.17
N THR A 747 5.73 -31.79 -36.86
CA THR A 747 6.24 -33.14 -36.53
C THR A 747 7.69 -33.37 -36.93
N GLU A 748 8.33 -32.42 -37.61
CA GLU A 748 9.65 -32.62 -38.25
C GLU A 748 10.85 -32.34 -37.32
N ASN A 749 10.67 -31.63 -36.21
CA ASN A 749 11.76 -31.31 -35.28
C ASN A 749 11.73 -32.24 -34.05
N THR A 750 12.87 -32.86 -33.75
CA THR A 750 13.11 -33.65 -32.53
C THR A 750 13.28 -32.75 -31.32
N HIS A 751 12.21 -32.06 -30.93
CA HIS A 751 12.20 -31.27 -29.69
C HIS A 751 12.06 -32.19 -28.47
N THR A 752 12.56 -31.74 -27.31
CA THR A 752 12.38 -32.41 -26.03
C THR A 752 10.89 -32.61 -25.76
N LYS A 753 10.43 -33.87 -25.72
CA LYS A 753 9.02 -34.19 -25.45
C LYS A 753 8.71 -33.92 -23.98
N LEU A 754 8.00 -32.84 -23.71
CA LEU A 754 7.43 -32.57 -22.39
C LEU A 754 6.37 -33.61 -22.01
N LYS A 755 5.99 -33.66 -20.74
CA LYS A 755 5.06 -34.66 -20.20
C LYS A 755 3.75 -34.03 -19.74
N GLY A 756 2.70 -34.84 -19.65
CA GLY A 756 1.42 -34.45 -19.07
C GLY A 756 0.74 -33.28 -19.80
N ALA A 757 0.34 -32.26 -19.04
CA ALA A 757 -0.38 -31.08 -19.56
C ALA A 757 0.47 -30.17 -20.47
N PHE A 758 1.76 -30.49 -20.66
CA PHE A 758 2.70 -29.78 -21.52
C PHE A 758 3.14 -30.62 -22.73
N GLN A 759 2.61 -31.83 -22.93
CA GLN A 759 3.11 -32.80 -23.94
C GLN A 759 3.16 -32.27 -25.39
N ASN A 760 2.34 -31.27 -25.70
CA ASN A 760 2.26 -30.65 -27.03
C ASN A 760 3.09 -29.35 -27.10
N GLU A 761 4.06 -29.17 -26.21
CA GLU A 761 4.89 -27.96 -26.11
C GLU A 761 6.37 -28.32 -26.02
N HIS A 762 7.23 -27.33 -26.31
CA HIS A 762 8.66 -27.39 -26.02
C HIS A 762 9.12 -26.07 -25.41
N TYR A 763 10.27 -26.06 -24.72
CA TYR A 763 10.88 -24.84 -24.20
C TYR A 763 12.15 -24.44 -24.94
N ARG A 764 12.46 -23.14 -24.92
CA ARG A 764 13.75 -22.55 -25.29
C ARG A 764 14.22 -21.62 -24.17
N PHE A 765 15.53 -21.49 -24.00
CA PHE A 765 16.11 -20.52 -23.08
C PHE A 765 16.19 -19.11 -23.68
N LEU A 766 16.06 -18.11 -22.82
CA LEU A 766 16.18 -16.69 -23.16
C LEU A 766 17.34 -16.08 -22.38
N GLN A 767 18.11 -15.20 -23.03
CA GLN A 767 19.23 -14.49 -22.42
C GLN A 767 18.81 -13.12 -21.90
N VAL A 768 19.59 -12.55 -20.98
CA VAL A 768 19.36 -11.22 -20.37
C VAL A 768 19.21 -10.08 -21.39
N ASN A 769 19.82 -10.20 -22.57
CA ASN A 769 19.88 -9.19 -23.62
C ASN A 769 18.89 -9.41 -24.77
N HIS A 770 17.97 -10.38 -24.68
CA HIS A 770 16.95 -10.59 -25.71
C HIS A 770 16.01 -9.38 -25.83
N ASP A 771 15.65 -9.01 -27.07
CA ASP A 771 14.61 -8.01 -27.33
C ASP A 771 13.22 -8.62 -27.13
N ILE A 772 12.36 -7.90 -26.41
CA ILE A 772 10.96 -8.27 -26.19
C ILE A 772 10.22 -8.38 -27.52
N ASN A 773 10.49 -7.48 -28.47
CA ASN A 773 9.79 -7.45 -29.75
C ASN A 773 10.08 -8.69 -30.59
N ASP A 774 11.31 -9.21 -30.54
CA ASP A 774 11.68 -10.43 -31.25
C ASP A 774 10.87 -11.61 -30.71
N ILE A 775 10.84 -11.77 -29.37
CA ILE A 775 10.12 -12.85 -28.71
C ILE A 775 8.62 -12.79 -28.99
N VAL A 776 7.99 -11.61 -28.85
CA VAL A 776 6.55 -11.43 -29.06
C VAL A 776 6.12 -11.77 -30.49
N ASN A 777 7.01 -11.65 -31.47
CA ASN A 777 6.70 -11.95 -32.86
C ASN A 777 7.01 -13.40 -33.26
N GLU A 778 7.54 -14.22 -32.35
CA GLU A 778 7.84 -15.61 -32.66
C GLU A 778 6.55 -16.43 -32.87
N PRO A 779 6.47 -17.22 -33.95
CA PRO A 779 5.33 -18.09 -34.19
C PRO A 779 5.23 -19.12 -33.06
N ASP A 780 4.01 -19.59 -32.80
CA ASP A 780 3.75 -20.64 -31.82
C ASP A 780 4.13 -20.38 -30.36
N LEU A 781 4.59 -19.17 -30.00
CA LEU A 781 4.81 -18.76 -28.60
C LEU A 781 3.54 -18.87 -27.75
N GLU A 782 3.60 -19.61 -26.65
CA GLU A 782 2.55 -19.72 -25.64
C GLU A 782 2.85 -18.90 -24.38
N LEU A 783 4.12 -18.85 -23.97
CA LEU A 783 4.57 -18.15 -22.77
C LEU A 783 6.03 -17.74 -22.89
N ALA A 784 6.43 -16.56 -22.43
CA ALA A 784 7.85 -16.22 -22.25
C ALA A 784 8.06 -15.33 -21.03
N VAL A 785 9.17 -15.54 -20.32
CA VAL A 785 9.56 -14.72 -19.17
C VAL A 785 11.07 -14.78 -18.99
N TYR A 786 11.70 -13.63 -18.74
CA TYR A 786 13.14 -13.55 -18.50
C TYR A 786 13.51 -12.30 -17.69
N VAL A 787 14.65 -12.35 -16.99
CA VAL A 787 15.20 -11.18 -16.29
C VAL A 787 15.99 -10.32 -17.29
N PRO A 788 15.58 -9.07 -17.56
CA PRO A 788 16.26 -8.22 -18.53
C PRO A 788 17.60 -7.69 -17.97
N ILE A 789 18.52 -7.36 -18.87
CA ILE A 789 19.89 -6.93 -18.54
C ILE A 789 19.92 -5.71 -17.61
N GLU A 790 18.99 -4.77 -17.76
CA GLU A 790 18.85 -3.59 -16.89
C GLU A 790 18.53 -3.98 -15.44
N LEU A 791 17.62 -4.95 -15.25
CA LEU A 791 17.28 -5.46 -13.93
C LEU A 791 18.48 -6.22 -13.35
N PHE A 792 19.07 -7.12 -14.12
CA PHE A 792 20.23 -7.92 -13.70
C PHE A 792 21.41 -7.04 -13.26
N GLY A 793 21.74 -6.00 -14.03
CA GLY A 793 22.77 -5.03 -13.67
C GLY A 793 22.43 -4.24 -12.41
N THR A 794 21.17 -3.84 -12.23
CA THR A 794 20.71 -3.15 -11.02
C THR A 794 20.81 -4.03 -9.78
N LEU A 795 20.46 -5.32 -9.90
CA LEU A 795 20.55 -6.28 -8.80
C LEU A 795 22.01 -6.50 -8.38
N LYS A 796 22.91 -6.77 -9.35
CA LYS A 796 24.35 -6.92 -9.10
C LYS A 796 24.99 -5.68 -8.47
N ALA A 797 24.58 -4.48 -8.87
CA ALA A 797 25.09 -3.25 -8.27
C ALA A 797 24.58 -2.99 -6.84
N SER A 798 23.42 -3.55 -6.48
CA SER A 798 22.79 -3.34 -5.16
C SER A 798 23.35 -4.23 -4.06
N THR A 799 23.98 -5.35 -4.42
CA THR A 799 24.61 -6.30 -3.49
C THR A 799 26.12 -6.08 -3.49
N ASN A 800 26.68 -5.61 -2.37
CA ASN A 800 28.13 -5.65 -2.14
C ASN A 800 28.66 -7.10 -1.92
N GLU A 801 27.82 -8.12 -2.15
CA GLU A 801 28.13 -9.54 -1.97
C GLU A 801 28.28 -10.26 -3.32
N THR A 802 29.15 -11.25 -3.32
CA THR A 802 29.53 -12.13 -4.45
C THR A 802 28.48 -13.19 -4.82
N ASN A 803 27.24 -13.07 -4.34
CA ASN A 803 26.23 -14.09 -4.58
C ASN A 803 25.64 -13.97 -5.98
N ASP A 804 25.69 -15.06 -6.73
CA ASP A 804 25.06 -15.16 -8.04
C ASP A 804 23.54 -14.95 -7.94
N VAL A 805 22.98 -14.22 -8.90
CA VAL A 805 21.53 -14.03 -9.02
C VAL A 805 20.93 -15.33 -9.53
N ILE A 806 20.26 -16.12 -8.68
CA ILE A 806 19.50 -17.28 -9.14
C ILE A 806 18.12 -16.83 -9.59
N VAL A 807 17.69 -17.30 -10.76
CA VAL A 807 16.35 -17.07 -11.32
C VAL A 807 15.59 -18.38 -11.26
N VAL A 808 14.44 -18.37 -10.58
CA VAL A 808 13.57 -19.54 -10.49
C VAL A 808 12.26 -19.25 -11.21
N ILE A 809 11.89 -20.12 -12.15
CA ILE A 809 10.66 -20.00 -12.93
C ILE A 809 9.82 -21.26 -12.76
N LYS A 810 8.56 -21.09 -12.38
CA LYS A 810 7.57 -22.16 -12.23
C LYS A 810 6.42 -21.90 -13.18
N VAL A 811 6.09 -22.86 -14.02
CA VAL A 811 4.93 -22.78 -14.93
C VAL A 811 3.91 -23.82 -14.50
N TYR A 812 2.74 -23.36 -14.08
CA TYR A 812 1.63 -24.19 -13.67
C TYR A 812 0.64 -24.37 -14.82
N SER A 813 0.18 -25.60 -14.99
CA SER A 813 -0.76 -25.95 -16.05
C SER A 813 -2.19 -25.42 -15.84
N SER A 814 -2.60 -25.13 -14.60
CA SER A 814 -3.94 -24.59 -14.28
C SER A 814 -3.95 -23.74 -13.01
N ASP A 815 -5.02 -22.98 -12.82
CA ASP A 815 -5.31 -22.18 -11.61
C ASP A 815 -6.13 -22.96 -10.56
N GLU A 816 -6.26 -24.29 -10.67
CA GLU A 816 -7.15 -25.09 -9.81
C GLU A 816 -6.87 -24.95 -8.31
N LEU A 817 -5.60 -24.78 -7.91
CA LEU A 817 -5.23 -24.51 -6.51
C LEU A 817 -5.21 -23.01 -6.16
N PHE A 818 -5.27 -22.11 -7.16
CA PHE A 818 -5.26 -20.65 -7.02
C PHE A 818 -6.69 -20.11 -6.91
N ARG A 819 -7.45 -20.64 -5.96
CA ARG A 819 -8.88 -20.36 -5.79
C ARG A 819 -9.13 -19.23 -4.81
N GLN A 820 -10.01 -18.32 -5.21
CA GLN A 820 -10.56 -17.26 -4.36
C GLN A 820 -12.09 -17.40 -4.29
N SER A 821 -12.70 -17.02 -3.18
CA SER A 821 -14.14 -17.14 -2.96
C SER A 821 -14.98 -16.05 -3.63
N ASN A 822 -14.41 -14.88 -3.92
CA ASN A 822 -15.20 -13.66 -4.17
C ASN A 822 -15.17 -13.10 -5.60
N ARG A 823 -14.45 -13.71 -6.54
CA ARG A 823 -14.30 -13.18 -7.91
C ARG A 823 -14.33 -14.29 -8.95
N ASN A 824 -15.30 -14.23 -9.87
CA ASN A 824 -15.44 -15.15 -10.99
C ASN A 824 -14.50 -14.76 -12.14
N LEU A 825 -13.23 -15.11 -12.00
CA LEU A 825 -12.22 -14.92 -13.03
C LEU A 825 -12.13 -16.17 -13.90
N THR A 826 -11.87 -15.97 -15.19
CA THR A 826 -11.57 -17.08 -16.10
C THR A 826 -10.15 -16.92 -16.60
N LEU A 827 -9.27 -17.85 -16.24
CA LEU A 827 -7.90 -17.88 -16.75
C LEU A 827 -7.91 -18.09 -18.27
N LEU A 828 -7.15 -17.26 -18.99
CA LEU A 828 -6.96 -17.31 -20.44
C LEU A 828 -5.54 -17.73 -20.86
N SER A 829 -4.62 -17.84 -19.90
CA SER A 829 -3.23 -18.25 -20.08
C SER A 829 -2.86 -19.43 -19.16
N ARG A 830 -1.57 -19.76 -19.06
CA ARG A 830 -1.02 -20.53 -17.93
C ARG A 830 -0.74 -19.59 -16.73
N VAL A 831 -0.47 -20.15 -15.56
CA VAL A 831 0.05 -19.37 -14.42
C VAL A 831 1.57 -19.52 -14.39
N ALA A 832 2.30 -18.41 -14.38
CA ALA A 832 3.76 -18.40 -14.24
C ALA A 832 4.17 -17.64 -12.98
N SER A 833 5.09 -18.23 -12.23
CA SER A 833 5.74 -17.61 -11.06
C SER A 833 7.21 -17.45 -11.38
N ILE A 834 7.73 -16.24 -11.18
CA ILE A 834 9.16 -15.96 -11.20
C ILE A 834 9.56 -15.47 -9.81
N SER A 835 10.66 -16.01 -9.29
CA SER A 835 11.24 -15.61 -8.01
C SER A 835 12.75 -15.41 -8.17
N LEU A 836 13.29 -14.49 -7.37
CA LEU A 836 14.72 -14.18 -7.27
C LEU A 836 15.13 -14.42 -5.81
N PRO A 837 15.50 -15.65 -5.44
CA PRO A 837 15.89 -15.99 -4.08
C PRO A 837 16.99 -15.06 -3.56
N GLY A 838 16.85 -14.59 -2.31
CA GLY A 838 17.74 -13.59 -1.70
C GLY A 838 17.44 -12.14 -2.05
N TYR A 839 16.58 -11.86 -3.04
CA TYR A 839 16.18 -10.52 -3.46
C TYR A 839 14.76 -10.17 -3.03
N SER A 840 14.43 -8.87 -3.11
CA SER A 840 13.08 -8.39 -2.82
C SER A 840 12.10 -8.78 -3.92
N SER A 841 10.85 -9.06 -3.55
CA SER A 841 9.77 -9.27 -4.52
C SER A 841 9.43 -7.99 -5.30
N PHE A 842 9.81 -6.80 -4.83
CA PHE A 842 9.64 -5.55 -5.57
C PHE A 842 10.87 -5.21 -6.40
N LEU A 843 10.64 -4.98 -7.68
CA LEU A 843 11.70 -4.79 -8.65
C LEU A 843 11.82 -3.33 -9.10
N PRO A 844 13.05 -2.79 -9.16
CA PRO A 844 13.29 -1.46 -9.73
C PRO A 844 12.95 -1.41 -11.22
N VAL A 845 13.29 -2.47 -11.95
CA VAL A 845 13.01 -2.64 -13.38
C VAL A 845 12.01 -3.79 -13.55
N PRO A 846 10.95 -3.64 -14.37
CA PRO A 846 9.94 -4.69 -14.50
C PRO A 846 10.47 -5.90 -15.29
N VAL A 847 9.97 -7.08 -14.95
CA VAL A 847 10.19 -8.33 -15.71
C VAL A 847 9.09 -8.48 -16.78
N PRO A 848 9.44 -8.69 -18.06
CA PRO A 848 8.46 -9.02 -19.09
C PRO A 848 7.96 -10.46 -18.90
N LEU A 849 6.64 -10.60 -18.83
CA LEU A 849 5.93 -11.88 -18.87
C LEU A 849 4.93 -11.83 -20.02
N ILE A 850 5.12 -12.69 -21.00
CA ILE A 850 4.37 -12.74 -22.25
C ILE A 850 3.48 -13.98 -22.20
N PHE A 851 2.22 -13.83 -22.58
CA PHE A 851 1.25 -14.91 -22.70
C PHE A 851 0.58 -14.90 -24.06
N ARG A 852 0.30 -16.07 -24.62
CA ARG A 852 -0.71 -16.19 -25.66
C ARG A 852 -2.10 -16.34 -25.06
N LYS A 853 -3.08 -15.65 -25.63
CA LYS A 853 -4.50 -15.81 -25.33
C LYS A 853 -4.98 -17.13 -25.91
N SER A 854 -5.68 -17.94 -25.11
CA SER A 854 -6.24 -19.22 -25.55
C SER A 854 -7.02 -19.10 -26.88
N LYS A 855 -6.60 -19.87 -27.90
CA LYS A 855 -7.17 -19.89 -29.28
C LYS A 855 -8.66 -20.27 -29.33
N ASN A 856 -9.20 -20.90 -28.28
CA ASN A 856 -10.54 -21.51 -28.27
C ASN A 856 -11.70 -20.55 -27.87
N LYS A 857 -11.44 -19.26 -27.68
CA LYS A 857 -12.49 -18.28 -27.32
C LYS A 857 -12.41 -17.09 -28.27
N GLY A 858 -13.20 -17.15 -29.34
CA GLY A 858 -13.31 -16.09 -30.34
C GLY A 858 -13.43 -14.70 -29.72
N VAL A 859 -12.80 -13.72 -30.38
CA VAL A 859 -12.75 -12.27 -30.06
C VAL A 859 -13.11 -11.97 -28.60
N SER A 860 -12.22 -12.36 -27.69
CA SER A 860 -12.44 -12.18 -26.25
C SER A 860 -12.29 -10.69 -25.90
N PRO A 861 -13.09 -10.15 -24.96
CA PRO A 861 -12.87 -8.81 -24.40
C PRO A 861 -11.44 -8.68 -23.86
N PRO A 862 -10.91 -7.44 -23.70
CA PRO A 862 -9.59 -7.23 -23.11
C PRO A 862 -9.56 -7.83 -21.68
N GLY A 863 -8.68 -8.81 -21.47
CA GLY A 863 -8.34 -9.33 -20.15
C GLY A 863 -7.22 -8.53 -19.49
N SER A 864 -6.91 -8.85 -18.23
CA SER A 864 -5.87 -8.20 -17.43
C SER A 864 -4.87 -9.19 -16.85
N CYS A 865 -3.64 -8.71 -16.61
CA CYS A 865 -2.61 -9.45 -15.89
C CYS A 865 -2.87 -9.32 -14.39
N LEU A 866 -3.12 -10.45 -13.72
CA LEU A 866 -3.38 -10.47 -12.29
C LEU A 866 -2.28 -11.24 -11.57
N ILE A 867 -1.93 -10.75 -10.38
CA ILE A 867 -0.93 -11.35 -9.50
C ILE A 867 -1.63 -11.99 -8.31
N TRP A 868 -1.17 -13.17 -7.92
CA TRP A 868 -1.64 -13.90 -6.76
C TRP A 868 -0.94 -13.42 -5.49
N ASN A 869 -1.69 -12.84 -4.54
CA ASN A 869 -1.14 -12.38 -3.26
C ASN A 869 -1.34 -13.39 -2.11
N TYR A 870 -1.71 -14.64 -2.42
CA TYR A 870 -2.08 -15.69 -1.45
C TYR A 870 -3.34 -15.40 -0.61
N GLU A 871 -4.13 -14.40 -1.00
CA GLU A 871 -5.50 -14.14 -0.54
C GLU A 871 -6.48 -14.15 -1.73
N GLY A 872 -6.04 -13.62 -2.88
CA GLY A 872 -6.79 -13.54 -4.12
C GLY A 872 -5.94 -12.99 -5.29
N TRP A 873 -6.58 -12.86 -6.44
CA TRP A 873 -6.02 -12.23 -7.63
C TRP A 873 -6.21 -10.72 -7.57
N ILE A 874 -5.10 -9.98 -7.55
CA ILE A 874 -5.08 -8.52 -7.53
C ILE A 874 -4.45 -7.98 -8.81
N ASP A 875 -4.79 -6.74 -9.18
CA ASP A 875 -4.14 -6.08 -10.31
C ASP A 875 -2.65 -5.93 -10.01
N GLY A 876 -1.84 -6.63 -10.79
CA GLY A 876 -0.40 -6.45 -10.73
C GLY A 876 -0.08 -5.17 -11.45
N TYR A 877 -0.02 -4.04 -10.75
CA TYR A 877 0.23 -2.72 -11.33
C TYR A 877 1.39 -2.73 -12.34
N SER A 878 1.00 -2.90 -13.61
CA SER A 878 1.81 -3.01 -14.81
C SER A 878 1.01 -2.29 -15.88
N MET A 879 1.51 -1.16 -16.36
CA MET A 879 0.94 -0.54 -17.54
C MET A 879 0.99 -1.53 -18.71
N LEU A 880 -0.17 -1.87 -19.25
CA LEU A 880 -0.29 -2.52 -20.55
C LEU A 880 0.25 -1.55 -21.60
N LYS A 881 1.45 -1.77 -22.12
CA LYS A 881 1.68 -1.41 -23.52
C LYS A 881 0.93 -2.46 -24.33
N TYR A 882 -0.27 -2.10 -24.73
CA TYR A 882 -1.08 -2.90 -25.63
C TYR A 882 -0.32 -3.06 -26.94
N PHE A 883 0.30 -4.22 -27.14
CA PHE A 883 0.72 -4.67 -28.46
C PHE A 883 -0.38 -5.59 -28.98
N GLU A 884 -1.37 -5.01 -29.63
CA GLU A 884 -2.24 -5.78 -30.51
C GLU A 884 -1.43 -6.11 -31.76
N ASN A 885 -0.73 -7.24 -31.73
CA ASN A 885 -0.47 -7.93 -32.98
C ASN A 885 -1.65 -8.89 -33.22
N ASN A 886 -2.03 -9.10 -34.49
CA ASN A 886 -3.14 -9.98 -34.89
C ASN A 886 -3.05 -11.44 -34.35
N GLY A 887 -1.97 -11.80 -33.65
CA GLY A 887 -1.68 -13.12 -33.08
C GLY A 887 -2.14 -13.39 -31.64
N GLY A 888 -2.84 -12.45 -30.99
CA GLY A 888 -3.48 -12.72 -29.68
C GLY A 888 -2.51 -12.87 -28.50
N ILE A 889 -1.49 -12.02 -28.40
CA ILE A 889 -0.49 -12.03 -27.32
C ILE A 889 -0.81 -10.94 -26.27
N ALA A 890 -0.46 -11.18 -25.01
CA ALA A 890 -0.54 -10.24 -23.90
C ALA A 890 0.84 -10.10 -23.23
N LEU A 891 1.30 -8.86 -23.06
CA LEU A 891 2.56 -8.52 -22.38
C LEU A 891 2.27 -7.89 -21.00
N CYS A 892 2.74 -8.54 -19.94
CA CYS A 892 2.69 -8.09 -18.56
C CYS A 892 4.09 -7.63 -18.12
N LEU A 893 4.21 -6.41 -17.58
CA LEU A 893 5.48 -5.85 -17.09
C LEU A 893 5.52 -5.88 -15.55
N LEU A 894 6.00 -6.99 -14.98
CA LEU A 894 5.91 -7.30 -13.56
C LEU A 894 6.90 -6.49 -12.73
N ARG A 895 6.40 -5.63 -11.83
CA ARG A 895 7.20 -4.97 -10.78
C ARG A 895 7.16 -5.70 -9.44
N ARG A 896 6.32 -6.73 -9.33
CA ARG A 896 6.16 -7.58 -8.17
C ARG A 896 6.30 -9.04 -8.60
N LEU A 897 7.24 -9.74 -8.00
CA LEU A 897 7.44 -11.18 -8.17
C LEU A 897 6.38 -11.95 -7.37
N ALA A 898 5.51 -12.65 -8.09
CA ALA A 898 4.51 -13.57 -7.55
C ALA A 898 3.85 -14.35 -8.71
N PRO A 899 3.12 -15.44 -8.41
CA PRO A 899 2.38 -16.18 -9.44
C PRO A 899 1.43 -15.24 -10.19
N THR A 900 1.51 -15.25 -11.51
CA THR A 900 0.81 -14.33 -12.40
C THR A 900 0.07 -15.10 -13.48
N GLY A 901 -1.12 -14.64 -13.83
CA GLY A 901 -1.90 -15.15 -14.95
C GLY A 901 -2.64 -14.04 -15.69
N TYR A 902 -3.09 -14.34 -16.91
CA TYR A 902 -3.93 -13.46 -17.72
C TYR A 902 -5.38 -13.91 -17.63
N PHE A 903 -6.28 -13.03 -17.17
CA PHE A 903 -7.66 -13.36 -16.84
C PHE A 903 -8.66 -12.52 -17.61
N LEU A 904 -9.83 -13.12 -17.87
CA LEU A 904 -11.04 -12.42 -18.27
C LEU A 904 -11.95 -12.25 -17.04
N GLU A 905 -12.32 -11.01 -16.74
CA GLU A 905 -13.30 -10.71 -15.72
C GLU A 905 -14.71 -10.89 -16.29
N LYS A 906 -15.51 -11.79 -15.68
CA LYS A 906 -16.94 -11.89 -16.01
C LYS A 906 -17.66 -10.78 -15.27
N ILE A 907 -18.11 -9.75 -16.00
CA ILE A 907 -18.97 -8.72 -15.45
C ILE A 907 -20.30 -9.39 -15.07
N ASN A 908 -20.46 -9.74 -13.80
CA ASN A 908 -21.78 -10.00 -13.24
C ASN A 908 -22.46 -8.64 -13.12
N SER A 909 -23.50 -8.40 -13.93
CA SER A 909 -24.41 -7.29 -13.69
C SER A 909 -24.96 -7.39 -12.27
N ILE A 910 -24.91 -6.27 -11.54
CA ILE A 910 -25.44 -6.00 -10.19
C ILE A 910 -24.40 -6.17 -9.07
N GLU A 911 -23.57 -5.15 -8.85
CA GLU A 911 -23.70 -4.17 -7.76
C GLU A 911 -22.64 -3.07 -7.93
N ASN A 912 -23.05 -1.81 -7.83
CA ASN A 912 -22.20 -0.65 -8.06
C ASN A 912 -21.08 -0.54 -7.02
N HIS A 913 -19.84 -0.76 -7.44
CA HIS A 913 -18.70 -0.06 -6.88
C HIS A 913 -17.92 0.62 -8.01
N SER A 914 -17.91 1.95 -7.94
CA SER A 914 -17.32 2.88 -8.90
C SER A 914 -15.80 2.70 -9.00
N ILE A 915 -15.32 2.25 -10.16
CA ILE A 915 -13.98 2.54 -10.66
C ILE A 915 -14.18 3.17 -12.04
N HIS A 916 -13.95 4.47 -12.13
CA HIS A 916 -13.98 5.23 -13.37
C HIS A 916 -12.75 4.86 -14.21
N ASN A 917 -12.96 4.08 -15.27
CA ASN A 917 -12.10 4.06 -16.44
C ASN A 917 -12.80 4.81 -17.56
N ASP A 918 -12.41 6.06 -17.80
CA ASP A 918 -12.76 6.80 -19.02
C ASP A 918 -11.68 6.54 -20.07
N LEU A 919 -12.06 5.90 -21.19
CA LEU A 919 -11.77 6.42 -22.53
C LEU A 919 -12.55 5.67 -23.64
N SER A 920 -13.35 6.48 -24.35
CA SER A 920 -13.85 6.38 -25.74
C SER A 920 -14.80 5.24 -26.13
N MET A 921 -16.07 5.58 -26.37
CA MET A 921 -16.56 5.95 -27.71
C MET A 921 -17.96 6.56 -27.61
N ASN A 922 -18.18 7.63 -28.37
CA ASN A 922 -19.49 8.22 -28.62
C ASN A 922 -20.51 7.15 -29.00
N ASN A 923 -21.52 6.96 -28.17
CA ASN A 923 -22.85 6.67 -28.64
C ASN A 923 -23.85 7.28 -27.66
N THR A 924 -24.67 8.18 -28.19
CA THR A 924 -25.72 8.92 -27.50
C THR A 924 -26.71 7.97 -26.83
N LYS A 925 -26.48 7.65 -25.55
CA LYS A 925 -27.53 7.10 -24.68
C LYS A 925 -28.25 8.27 -24.03
N VAL A 926 -29.41 8.57 -24.60
CA VAL A 926 -30.42 9.47 -24.03
C VAL A 926 -30.73 9.00 -22.61
N ASN A 927 -30.47 9.87 -21.63
CA ASN A 927 -30.73 9.65 -20.21
C ASN A 927 -32.21 9.27 -19.99
N GLY A 928 -32.47 8.09 -19.38
CA GLY A 928 -33.82 7.66 -18.99
C GLY A 928 -34.54 8.64 -18.07
N SER A 929 -33.81 9.50 -17.37
CA SER A 929 -34.36 10.58 -16.55
C SER A 929 -35.06 11.68 -17.37
N ILE A 930 -34.63 11.92 -18.62
CA ILE A 930 -35.26 12.91 -19.50
C ILE A 930 -36.61 12.39 -20.03
N ILE A 931 -36.72 11.08 -20.29
CA ILE A 931 -37.97 10.45 -20.71
C ILE A 931 -39.01 10.52 -19.57
N CYS A 932 -38.61 10.31 -18.32
CA CYS A 932 -39.51 10.48 -17.18
C CYS A 932 -40.00 11.92 -17.01
N VAL A 933 -39.13 12.92 -17.23
CA VAL A 933 -39.51 14.34 -17.16
C VAL A 933 -40.44 14.72 -18.33
N ILE A 934 -40.18 14.24 -19.54
CA ILE A 934 -41.05 14.48 -20.70
C ILE A 934 -42.41 13.78 -20.52
N LEU A 935 -42.46 12.56 -19.97
CA LEU A 935 -43.71 11.86 -19.68
C LEU A 935 -44.51 12.54 -18.57
N LEU A 936 -43.85 13.07 -17.54
CA LEU A 936 -44.49 13.91 -16.51
C LEU A 936 -45.04 15.22 -17.11
N PHE A 937 -44.31 15.86 -18.03
CA PHE A 937 -44.77 17.08 -18.67
C PHE A 937 -45.95 16.83 -19.62
N CYS A 938 -45.94 15.73 -20.39
CA CYS A 938 -47.06 15.32 -21.24
C CYS A 938 -48.31 14.92 -20.44
N SER A 939 -48.15 14.29 -19.28
CA SER A 939 -49.30 13.94 -18.41
C SER A 939 -49.90 15.18 -17.74
N ILE A 940 -49.09 16.17 -17.36
CA ILE A 940 -49.58 17.47 -16.86
C ILE A 940 -50.32 18.25 -17.97
N LEU A 941 -49.80 18.26 -19.21
CA LEU A 941 -50.46 18.89 -20.35
C LEU A 941 -51.79 18.22 -20.72
N MET A 942 -51.88 16.89 -20.62
CA MET A 942 -53.14 16.15 -20.81
C MET A 942 -54.18 16.51 -19.74
N VAL A 943 -53.77 16.68 -18.48
CA VAL A 943 -54.68 17.10 -17.41
C VAL A 943 -55.15 18.54 -17.59
N ILE A 944 -54.25 19.45 -18.01
CA ILE A 944 -54.61 20.85 -18.32
C ILE A 944 -55.55 20.90 -19.54
N GLY A 945 -55.29 20.10 -20.57
CA GLY A 945 -56.15 19.97 -21.75
C GLY A 945 -57.53 19.41 -21.41
N PHE A 946 -57.61 18.42 -20.52
CA PHE A 946 -58.88 17.86 -20.05
C PHE A 946 -59.67 18.88 -19.21
N LEU A 947 -59.00 19.67 -18.37
CA LEU A 947 -59.61 20.77 -17.62
C LEU A 947 -60.10 21.90 -18.53
N PHE A 948 -59.36 22.23 -19.59
CA PHE A 948 -59.79 23.21 -20.60
C PHE A 948 -61.00 22.72 -21.40
N CYS A 949 -61.01 21.45 -21.81
CA CYS A 949 -62.18 20.84 -22.48
C CYS A 949 -63.40 20.81 -21.56
N LYS A 950 -63.22 20.51 -20.27
CA LYS A 950 -64.31 20.52 -19.28
C LYS A 950 -64.84 21.93 -19.00
N CYS A 951 -64.02 22.98 -19.13
CA CYS A 951 -64.45 24.38 -19.05
C CYS A 951 -65.16 24.85 -20.32
N ILE A 952 -64.76 24.39 -21.50
CA ILE A 952 -65.41 24.73 -22.78
C ILE A 952 -66.77 24.04 -22.91
N CYS A 953 -66.89 22.76 -22.53
CA CYS A 953 -68.17 22.03 -22.50
C CYS A 953 -69.14 22.48 -21.38
N ARG A 954 -68.74 23.42 -20.51
CA ARG A 954 -69.62 24.03 -19.50
C ARG A 954 -70.08 25.44 -19.88
N ARG A 955 -69.62 25.94 -21.03
CA ARG A 955 -69.97 27.26 -21.60
C ARG A 955 -70.65 27.18 -22.99
N LEU A 956 -70.78 25.98 -23.54
CA LEU A 956 -71.80 25.58 -24.52
C LEU A 956 -72.93 24.89 -23.77
#